data_AF-A0AAE0GED6-F1
#
_entry.id   AF-A0AAE0GED6-F1
#
_cell.length_a   1.000
_cell.length_b   1.000
_cell.length_c   1.000
_cell.angle_alpha   90.00
_cell.angle_beta   90.00
_cell.angle_gamma   90.00
#
_symmetry.space_group_name_H-M   'P 1'
#
loop_
_entity.id
_entity.type
_entity.pdbx_description
1 polymer ?
#
loop_
_entity_poly.entity_id
_entity_poly.type
_entity_poly.pdbx_seq_one_letter_code
_entity_poly.pdbx_strand_id
1 'polypeptide(L)'
;MDEGKVKKAIGDLSNASARESAAQFLASATADRNDAAARAKIAALGGITPLIQVLTNSSAAVKEKEHAITALLHLSRSKENRAPIGGNGCAAAVVKFLGNVSADATTSDVLQKQAISLIVNLTTGVNANRDLIREAGGVSRLVTLLPDKAGTSISKNAEVAAAALASLANGNIKVKDEMREMGGLQRLVHMLHGKPESVPVKNAANGLAQLCVGHSLNREALRKTGAIKLMIPLLSVGMDKPVTQHAVATIGAMVAGNALAKDEIHDNGGIPPLVQLLNAGVGKPVTKYSTSALMALCFDHSKNRDAVREAGAVPFLVQLLKAGRTSATAEKAAWAISNLASSNHTNKEVICAAGALSAMASLLAPPEEFADADQSDIALAHGQNKAAAAAIANLATGNEGSEHLSEGLALVPDLIALAEDRDSPAAPKAKLAIKALAKNCPSGTDYIKQVGGGAFLPAARSVHKASGLPGVSSAASPEAPKPIPVAKPKSTFGFSLPSLTSKKKEPQKPVTSPTSPASAKKAADVPSLPPIGQKSAEAPAISKADPGPPPIQWAKLEAGPAWPTEERSKHSHQHSVEAGNSINDKIRIAKDGDKIMIHPGEYHESVILDKVVTICGSWKCSPSAPAIVIGRGKPALTVTAGGTVSFITFRCVTGPSVASADPQRLPGQAVDGPKSSGAAEETLVSGTSACVVISNKSTATMENCAVEVAMRGMAGITVQGADTNPLIKGCEVSGGVAGIELREKAQGTLEQCNVHDNKRSGIMVNGSAPIVKDCMVHTNKQAGLHVYSGGEGYFKECHVYNNLLYGVLVQSGGNPSIYRSRFSDNKQIGVYVWDKGQGQFDTCEVSGNTTFGVAVGSGGNPTIKDSHVTQNKHGGAYVYDNGTGHFLACHVYKNGLSGVEVKNGGNPTFARCKIRENETTGVFSWTSGLGVFEDCEVFENYACGVAVGASGSPTFSRTKIHGNQQAGLLAYSSGTGKYTECEMFKNPHGVEVRGGSKPVLSKCQVHNNTQTGLYAHDEGSCEIDETNIHHNEVYGVVIDSNAHPHITMSEIHYNMHAGLFVYDQGMGDINQCRIHHNGLTGVAVESEGNPTITHTHIHDNKEAGVYVYSEGYGKLENCNVHQNGLHGVEVKTAASLIMKCVEVNDNKLSGVYVHDTGVGKFEDCLVDGTALDLQMTDNNVPEQEQNTDE
;
A
#
# COMPACT_ATOMS: atom_id res chain seq x y z
N MET A 1 39.37 -36.80 -2.34
CA MET A 1 38.25 -37.68 -2.76
C MET A 1 38.55 -38.30 -4.11
N ASP A 2 38.40 -39.62 -4.24
CA ASP A 2 38.62 -40.39 -5.48
C ASP A 2 37.54 -40.09 -6.52
N GLU A 3 37.94 -39.70 -7.73
CA GLU A 3 37.02 -39.29 -8.79
C GLU A 3 36.32 -40.46 -9.48
N GLY A 4 37.00 -41.60 -9.66
CA GLY A 4 36.43 -42.79 -10.29
C GLY A 4 35.27 -43.35 -9.46
N LYS A 5 35.44 -43.35 -8.13
CA LYS A 5 34.38 -43.76 -7.18
C LYS A 5 33.18 -42.81 -7.20
N VAL A 6 33.39 -41.49 -7.31
CA VAL A 6 32.30 -40.51 -7.41
C VAL A 6 31.56 -40.64 -8.75
N LYS A 7 32.29 -40.71 -9.89
CA LYS A 7 31.68 -40.91 -11.21
C LYS A 7 30.86 -42.20 -11.26
N LYS A 8 31.38 -43.30 -10.70
CA LYS A 8 30.63 -44.56 -10.58
C LYS A 8 29.36 -44.40 -9.74
N ALA A 9 29.46 -43.83 -8.54
CA ALA A 9 28.30 -43.63 -7.67
C ALA A 9 27.21 -42.76 -8.31
N ILE A 10 27.58 -41.72 -9.08
CA ILE A 10 26.61 -40.89 -9.82
C ILE A 10 25.87 -41.71 -10.89
N GLY A 11 26.56 -42.61 -11.61
CA GLY A 11 25.93 -43.52 -12.56
C GLY A 11 25.04 -44.58 -11.89
N ASP A 12 25.51 -45.17 -10.79
CA ASP A 12 24.82 -46.22 -10.04
C ASP A 12 23.47 -45.76 -9.44
N LEU A 13 23.21 -44.46 -9.29
CA LEU A 13 21.90 -43.92 -8.89
C LEU A 13 20.75 -44.30 -9.86
N SER A 14 21.07 -44.50 -11.14
CA SER A 14 20.09 -44.98 -12.13
C SER A 14 19.70 -46.44 -11.89
N ASN A 15 20.63 -47.26 -11.40
CA ASN A 15 20.46 -48.70 -11.22
C ASN A 15 19.73 -49.03 -9.90
N ALA A 16 18.54 -49.62 -10.00
CA ALA A 16 17.72 -50.01 -8.85
C ALA A 16 18.42 -50.97 -7.86
N SER A 17 19.40 -51.77 -8.28
CA SER A 17 20.14 -52.68 -7.39
C SER A 17 21.33 -52.03 -6.66
N ALA A 18 21.66 -50.77 -6.98
CA ALA A 18 22.83 -50.07 -6.43
C ALA A 18 22.50 -48.68 -5.84
N ARG A 19 21.33 -48.13 -6.15
CA ARG A 19 20.93 -46.75 -5.83
C ARG A 19 20.97 -46.40 -4.34
N GLU A 20 20.50 -47.27 -3.42
CA GLU A 20 20.57 -46.98 -1.96
C GLU A 20 22.03 -46.75 -1.53
N SER A 21 22.93 -47.69 -1.85
CA SER A 21 24.36 -47.61 -1.55
C SER A 21 25.06 -46.42 -2.23
N ALA A 22 24.68 -46.11 -3.48
CA ALA A 22 25.21 -44.98 -4.23
C ALA A 22 24.78 -43.62 -3.62
N ALA A 23 23.51 -43.48 -3.25
CA ALA A 23 23.01 -42.30 -2.56
C ALA A 23 23.62 -42.16 -1.16
N GLN A 24 23.79 -43.27 -0.42
CA GLN A 24 24.46 -43.30 0.88
C GLN A 24 25.93 -42.87 0.79
N PHE A 25 26.66 -43.34 -0.23
CA PHE A 25 28.03 -42.91 -0.52
C PHE A 25 28.10 -41.40 -0.81
N LEU A 26 27.21 -40.85 -1.64
CA LEU A 26 27.20 -39.41 -1.95
C LEU A 26 26.76 -38.56 -0.74
N ALA A 27 25.84 -39.05 0.10
CA ALA A 27 25.43 -38.39 1.33
C ALA A 27 26.56 -38.32 2.39
N SER A 28 27.33 -39.42 2.53
CA SER A 28 28.47 -39.50 3.44
C SER A 28 29.70 -38.74 2.90
N ALA A 29 29.98 -38.83 1.60
CA ALA A 29 31.02 -38.05 0.93
C ALA A 29 30.81 -36.53 1.02
N THR A 30 29.58 -36.08 1.24
CA THR A 30 29.23 -34.65 1.45
C THR A 30 28.93 -34.29 2.91
N ALA A 31 29.09 -35.24 3.86
CA ALA A 31 28.67 -35.07 5.25
C ALA A 31 29.45 -33.96 5.97
N ASP A 32 30.76 -33.89 5.76
CA ASP A 32 31.59 -32.84 6.32
C ASP A 32 31.11 -31.45 5.84
N ARG A 33 30.96 -30.55 6.80
CA ARG A 33 30.57 -29.15 6.56
C ARG A 33 31.76 -28.35 6.06
N ASN A 34 32.98 -28.72 6.43
CA ASN A 34 34.21 -28.00 6.10
C ASN A 34 34.72 -28.32 4.70
N ASP A 35 34.58 -29.56 4.21
CA ASP A 35 34.95 -29.94 2.85
C ASP A 35 34.01 -29.35 1.77
N ALA A 36 34.27 -28.09 1.41
CA ALA A 36 33.64 -27.42 0.28
C ALA A 36 34.10 -27.98 -1.08
N ALA A 37 35.31 -28.53 -1.16
CA ALA A 37 35.88 -29.07 -2.40
C ALA A 37 35.17 -30.37 -2.82
N ALA A 38 34.82 -31.24 -1.88
CA ALA A 38 33.96 -32.40 -2.10
C ALA A 38 32.60 -32.01 -2.71
N ARG A 39 31.94 -31.00 -2.12
CA ARG A 39 30.63 -30.51 -2.60
C ARG A 39 30.73 -29.90 -4.00
N ALA A 40 31.75 -29.10 -4.26
CA ALA A 40 32.02 -28.54 -5.58
C ALA A 40 32.32 -29.64 -6.61
N LYS A 41 33.16 -30.63 -6.24
CA LYS A 41 33.51 -31.75 -7.13
C LYS A 41 32.32 -32.63 -7.49
N ILE A 42 31.46 -32.99 -6.52
CA ILE A 42 30.25 -33.79 -6.78
C ILE A 42 29.24 -33.03 -7.64
N ALA A 43 29.11 -31.71 -7.45
CA ALA A 43 28.27 -30.86 -8.31
C ALA A 43 28.82 -30.76 -9.74
N ALA A 44 30.13 -30.47 -9.90
CA ALA A 44 30.80 -30.38 -11.20
C ALA A 44 30.81 -31.70 -11.98
N LEU A 45 30.74 -32.85 -11.29
CA LEU A 45 30.58 -34.18 -11.88
C LEU A 45 29.12 -34.52 -12.23
N GLY A 46 28.20 -33.55 -12.18
CA GLY A 46 26.80 -33.71 -12.59
C GLY A 46 25.89 -34.37 -11.56
N GLY A 47 26.34 -34.59 -10.32
CA GLY A 47 25.62 -35.39 -9.32
C GLY A 47 24.27 -34.82 -8.86
N ILE A 48 24.00 -33.53 -9.09
CA ILE A 48 22.76 -32.87 -8.65
C ILE A 48 21.52 -33.47 -9.32
N THR A 49 21.49 -33.59 -10.64
CA THR A 49 20.28 -34.00 -11.37
C THR A 49 19.88 -35.45 -11.07
N PRO A 50 20.81 -36.45 -11.05
CA PRO A 50 20.47 -37.81 -10.65
C PRO A 50 19.94 -37.92 -9.22
N LEU A 51 20.48 -37.14 -8.26
CA LEU A 51 19.95 -37.12 -6.89
C LEU A 51 18.50 -36.57 -6.83
N ILE A 52 18.17 -35.57 -7.65
CA ILE A 52 16.79 -35.07 -7.76
C ILE A 52 15.89 -36.10 -8.44
N GLN A 53 16.37 -36.83 -9.45
CA GLN A 53 15.64 -37.92 -10.09
C GLN A 53 15.25 -39.02 -9.08
N VAL A 54 16.14 -39.36 -8.12
CA VAL A 54 15.82 -40.29 -7.02
C VAL A 54 14.69 -39.77 -6.12
N LEU A 55 14.65 -38.45 -5.84
CA LEU A 55 13.54 -37.85 -5.09
C LEU A 55 12.21 -37.92 -5.83
N THR A 56 12.21 -37.63 -7.14
CA THR A 56 10.99 -37.65 -7.96
C THR A 56 10.51 -39.06 -8.31
N ASN A 57 11.38 -40.06 -8.25
CA ASN A 57 11.04 -41.43 -8.64
C ASN A 57 10.00 -42.04 -7.68
N SER A 58 8.86 -42.46 -8.23
CA SER A 58 7.78 -43.08 -7.46
C SER A 58 8.10 -44.51 -7.01
N SER A 59 8.99 -45.24 -7.71
CA SER A 59 9.44 -46.58 -7.29
C SER A 59 10.66 -46.58 -6.37
N ALA A 60 11.27 -45.41 -6.10
CA ALA A 60 12.40 -45.31 -5.17
C ALA A 60 11.94 -45.46 -3.71
N ALA A 61 12.67 -46.25 -2.93
CA ALA A 61 12.33 -46.52 -1.53
C ALA A 61 12.59 -45.31 -0.63
N VAL A 62 11.96 -45.27 0.56
CA VAL A 62 12.06 -44.14 1.49
C VAL A 62 13.51 -43.85 1.90
N LYS A 63 14.32 -44.89 2.15
CA LYS A 63 15.77 -44.74 2.44
C LYS A 63 16.57 -44.14 1.28
N GLU A 64 16.27 -44.53 0.03
CA GLU A 64 16.93 -43.96 -1.15
C GLU A 64 16.66 -42.45 -1.23
N LYS A 65 15.43 -42.04 -0.90
CA LYS A 65 15.01 -40.64 -0.83
C LYS A 65 15.64 -39.89 0.35
N GLU A 66 15.73 -40.50 1.53
CA GLU A 66 16.43 -39.95 2.69
C GLU A 66 17.93 -39.72 2.39
N HIS A 67 18.60 -40.68 1.77
CA HIS A 67 20.00 -40.52 1.35
C HIS A 67 20.16 -39.46 0.24
N ALA A 68 19.29 -39.46 -0.78
CA ALA A 68 19.33 -38.46 -1.85
C ALA A 68 19.07 -37.03 -1.34
N ILE A 69 18.08 -36.83 -0.46
CA ILE A 69 17.79 -35.52 0.12
C ILE A 69 18.91 -35.10 1.10
N THR A 70 19.53 -36.04 1.81
CA THR A 70 20.70 -35.77 2.66
C THR A 70 21.86 -35.22 1.82
N ALA A 71 22.18 -35.87 0.69
CA ALA A 71 23.21 -35.39 -0.23
C ALA A 71 22.87 -34.00 -0.81
N LEU A 72 21.62 -33.73 -1.20
CA LEU A 72 21.19 -32.41 -1.69
C LEU A 72 21.19 -31.33 -0.60
N LEU A 73 20.79 -31.66 0.63
CA LEU A 73 20.89 -30.81 1.82
C LEU A 73 22.36 -30.47 2.16
N HIS A 74 23.28 -31.38 1.87
CA HIS A 74 24.71 -31.15 2.03
C HIS A 74 25.27 -30.30 0.90
N LEU A 75 24.98 -30.61 -0.36
CA LEU A 75 25.41 -29.85 -1.54
C LEU A 75 24.94 -28.39 -1.51
N SER A 76 23.68 -28.15 -1.11
CA SER A 76 23.08 -26.80 -0.99
C SER A 76 23.69 -25.90 0.10
N ARG A 77 24.61 -26.42 0.94
CA ARG A 77 25.42 -25.59 1.85
C ARG A 77 26.26 -24.60 1.06
N SER A 78 26.91 -25.05 -0.03
CA SER A 78 27.60 -24.19 -1.00
C SER A 78 26.59 -23.30 -1.73
N LYS A 79 26.85 -21.99 -1.84
CA LYS A 79 25.89 -20.99 -2.35
C LYS A 79 25.59 -21.22 -3.83
N GLU A 80 26.61 -21.63 -4.56
CA GLU A 80 26.68 -21.88 -6.00
C GLU A 80 25.70 -22.98 -6.41
N ASN A 81 25.53 -23.99 -5.56
CA ASN A 81 24.65 -25.14 -5.79
C ASN A 81 23.17 -24.82 -5.57
N ARG A 82 22.81 -23.73 -4.88
CA ARG A 82 21.42 -23.48 -4.43
C ARG A 82 20.46 -23.25 -5.60
N ALA A 83 20.81 -22.37 -6.53
CA ALA A 83 19.97 -22.11 -7.71
C ALA A 83 19.88 -23.35 -8.64
N PRO A 84 20.99 -24.03 -9.01
CA PRO A 84 20.93 -25.29 -9.76
C PRO A 84 20.09 -26.39 -9.11
N ILE A 85 20.17 -26.59 -7.79
CA ILE A 85 19.33 -27.59 -7.13
C ILE A 85 17.85 -27.20 -7.22
N GLY A 86 17.50 -25.96 -6.87
CA GLY A 86 16.10 -25.50 -6.84
C GLY A 86 15.41 -25.55 -8.21
N GLY A 87 16.07 -25.04 -9.24
CA GLY A 87 15.52 -24.93 -10.61
C GLY A 87 15.29 -26.26 -11.33
N ASN A 88 16.04 -27.32 -11.00
CA ASN A 88 15.90 -28.64 -11.62
C ASN A 88 14.68 -29.46 -11.10
N GLY A 89 13.54 -28.81 -10.87
CA GLY A 89 12.31 -29.43 -10.36
C GLY A 89 12.34 -29.87 -8.89
N CYS A 90 13.50 -29.75 -8.20
CA CYS A 90 13.64 -30.10 -6.79
C CYS A 90 12.66 -29.32 -5.90
N ALA A 91 12.37 -28.06 -6.23
CA ALA A 91 11.40 -27.23 -5.51
C ALA A 91 10.02 -27.91 -5.37
N ALA A 92 9.47 -28.42 -6.46
CA ALA A 92 8.20 -29.17 -6.44
C ALA A 92 8.32 -30.52 -5.70
N ALA A 93 9.46 -31.21 -5.85
CA ALA A 93 9.72 -32.48 -5.19
C ALA A 93 9.76 -32.34 -3.66
N VAL A 94 10.49 -31.37 -3.12
CA VAL A 94 10.60 -31.17 -1.66
C VAL A 94 9.29 -30.70 -1.03
N VAL A 95 8.48 -29.92 -1.75
CA VAL A 95 7.17 -29.47 -1.27
C VAL A 95 6.16 -30.62 -1.17
N LYS A 96 6.30 -31.70 -1.96
CA LYS A 96 5.49 -32.91 -1.81
C LYS A 96 5.67 -33.59 -0.46
N PHE A 97 6.90 -33.66 0.06
CA PHE A 97 7.22 -34.28 1.36
C PHE A 97 6.78 -33.45 2.59
N LEU A 98 6.13 -32.31 2.38
CA LEU A 98 5.49 -31.49 3.43
C LEU A 98 4.04 -31.92 3.73
N GLY A 99 3.60 -33.10 3.25
CA GLY A 99 2.31 -33.69 3.57
C GLY A 99 2.21 -34.22 5.01
N ASN A 100 1.03 -34.72 5.40
CA ASN A 100 0.88 -35.36 6.70
C ASN A 100 1.52 -36.76 6.70
N VAL A 101 2.61 -36.92 7.47
CA VAL A 101 3.38 -38.16 7.60
C VAL A 101 2.53 -39.34 8.08
N SER A 102 1.44 -39.11 8.84
CA SER A 102 0.57 -40.21 9.30
C SER A 102 -0.37 -40.78 8.22
N ALA A 103 -0.40 -40.18 7.02
CA ALA A 103 -1.28 -40.58 5.92
C ALA A 103 -0.53 -40.96 4.62
N ASP A 104 0.79 -40.82 4.58
CA ASP A 104 1.63 -41.09 3.39
C ASP A 104 2.77 -42.05 3.71
N ALA A 105 2.61 -43.32 3.33
CA ALA A 105 3.62 -44.37 3.50
C ALA A 105 4.91 -44.13 2.66
N THR A 106 4.96 -43.11 1.82
CA THR A 106 6.16 -42.71 1.05
C THR A 106 6.98 -41.60 1.70
N THR A 107 6.53 -41.05 2.84
CA THR A 107 7.22 -39.99 3.60
C THR A 107 7.52 -40.43 5.04
N SER A 108 8.73 -40.13 5.54
CA SER A 108 9.11 -40.28 6.95
C SER A 108 9.29 -38.92 7.64
N ASP A 109 9.30 -38.89 8.98
CA ASP A 109 9.64 -37.67 9.73
C ASP A 109 11.04 -37.15 9.37
N VAL A 110 12.00 -38.06 9.18
CA VAL A 110 13.37 -37.73 8.75
C VAL A 110 13.37 -37.08 7.37
N LEU A 111 12.66 -37.66 6.39
CA LEU A 111 12.55 -37.15 5.04
C LEU A 111 11.86 -35.77 5.01
N GLN A 112 10.75 -35.62 5.74
CA GLN A 112 10.04 -34.33 5.87
C GLN A 112 10.94 -33.25 6.48
N LYS A 113 11.57 -33.53 7.62
CA LYS A 113 12.48 -32.62 8.31
C LYS A 113 13.65 -32.20 7.43
N GLN A 114 14.21 -33.13 6.66
CA GLN A 114 15.26 -32.86 5.70
C GLN A 114 14.77 -32.04 4.49
N ALA A 115 13.55 -32.27 4.00
CA ALA A 115 12.92 -31.46 2.96
C ALA A 115 12.73 -30.00 3.42
N ILE A 116 12.19 -29.77 4.62
CA ILE A 116 12.05 -28.41 5.19
C ILE A 116 13.44 -27.76 5.36
N SER A 117 14.44 -28.53 5.84
CA SER A 117 15.82 -28.04 5.99
C SER A 117 16.46 -27.67 4.65
N LEU A 118 16.16 -28.42 3.58
CA LEU A 118 16.63 -28.15 2.23
C LEU A 118 15.96 -26.88 1.67
N ILE A 119 14.67 -26.66 1.93
CA ILE A 119 13.97 -25.40 1.59
C ILE A 119 14.66 -24.20 2.25
N VAL A 120 15.07 -24.29 3.53
CA VAL A 120 15.85 -23.22 4.19
C VAL A 120 17.13 -22.90 3.41
N ASN A 121 17.92 -23.92 3.05
CA ASN A 121 19.15 -23.72 2.28
C ASN A 121 18.88 -23.11 0.89
N LEU A 122 17.92 -23.66 0.14
CA LEU A 122 17.62 -23.23 -1.23
C LEU A 122 17.11 -21.79 -1.30
N THR A 123 16.31 -21.36 -0.32
CA THR A 123 15.71 -20.01 -0.28
C THR A 123 16.61 -18.95 0.34
N THR A 124 17.68 -19.35 1.06
CA THR A 124 18.60 -18.42 1.70
C THR A 124 19.54 -17.77 0.67
N GLY A 125 19.17 -16.56 0.26
CA GLY A 125 19.96 -15.72 -0.65
C GLY A 125 19.71 -15.98 -2.14
N VAL A 126 18.62 -16.65 -2.51
CA VAL A 126 18.25 -16.92 -3.91
C VAL A 126 16.77 -16.62 -4.12
N ASN A 127 16.45 -15.54 -4.84
CA ASN A 127 15.06 -15.11 -5.03
C ASN A 127 14.23 -16.12 -5.83
N ALA A 128 14.70 -16.54 -7.01
CA ALA A 128 13.98 -17.51 -7.85
C ALA A 128 13.57 -18.80 -7.11
N ASN A 129 14.40 -19.29 -6.17
CA ASN A 129 14.05 -20.45 -5.34
C ASN A 129 12.92 -20.18 -4.33
N ARG A 130 12.74 -18.94 -3.87
CA ARG A 130 11.59 -18.53 -3.04
C ARG A 130 10.31 -18.58 -3.85
N ASP A 131 10.36 -18.05 -5.07
CA ASP A 131 9.23 -18.01 -6.00
C ASP A 131 8.82 -19.42 -6.43
N LEU A 132 9.77 -20.28 -6.84
CA LEU A 132 9.53 -21.68 -7.19
C LEU A 132 8.93 -22.52 -6.03
N ILE A 133 9.38 -22.29 -4.78
CA ILE A 133 8.81 -22.98 -3.61
C ILE A 133 7.41 -22.48 -3.27
N ARG A 134 7.14 -21.17 -3.43
CA ARG A 134 5.79 -20.60 -3.28
C ARG A 134 4.84 -21.21 -4.31
N GLU A 135 5.22 -21.21 -5.59
CA GLU A 135 4.41 -21.69 -6.71
C GLU A 135 4.13 -23.20 -6.66
N ALA A 136 5.01 -23.99 -6.05
CA ALA A 136 4.75 -25.39 -5.71
C ALA A 136 3.72 -25.59 -4.56
N GLY A 137 3.23 -24.51 -3.93
CA GLY A 137 2.34 -24.53 -2.77
C GLY A 137 3.06 -24.65 -1.42
N GLY A 138 4.36 -24.35 -1.36
CA GLY A 138 5.21 -24.57 -0.19
C GLY A 138 4.81 -23.77 1.04
N VAL A 139 4.43 -22.49 0.87
CA VAL A 139 4.04 -21.61 2.00
C VAL A 139 2.86 -22.20 2.76
N SER A 140 1.78 -22.57 2.05
CA SER A 140 0.58 -23.16 2.66
C SER A 140 0.89 -24.42 3.47
N ARG A 141 1.66 -25.36 2.90
CA ARG A 141 2.04 -26.60 3.61
C ARG A 141 2.88 -26.29 4.86
N LEU A 142 3.87 -25.41 4.76
CA LEU A 142 4.68 -25.01 5.91
C LEU A 142 3.83 -24.33 7.01
N VAL A 143 2.82 -23.53 6.66
CA VAL A 143 1.88 -22.94 7.64
C VAL A 143 1.04 -24.01 8.36
N THR A 144 0.62 -25.08 7.66
CA THR A 144 -0.12 -26.18 8.31
C THR A 144 0.71 -26.99 9.32
N LEU A 145 2.06 -26.91 9.25
CA LEU A 145 2.96 -27.51 10.25
C LEU A 145 3.14 -26.64 11.51
N LEU A 146 2.67 -25.39 11.53
CA LEU A 146 2.76 -24.50 12.69
C LEU A 146 1.55 -24.66 13.63
N PRO A 147 1.73 -24.52 14.97
CA PRO A 147 0.66 -24.75 15.94
C PRO A 147 -0.56 -23.85 15.75
N ASP A 148 -1.74 -24.45 15.77
CA ASP A 148 -3.05 -23.78 15.66
C ASP A 148 -3.42 -23.00 16.92
N LYS A 149 -2.82 -23.33 18.07
CA LYS A 149 -3.11 -22.76 19.40
C LYS A 149 -1.83 -22.49 20.19
N ALA A 150 -1.89 -21.50 21.07
CA ALA A 150 -0.84 -21.22 22.05
C ALA A 150 -0.65 -22.38 23.05
N GLY A 151 0.55 -22.57 23.57
CA GLY A 151 0.88 -23.60 24.57
C GLY A 151 1.02 -25.03 24.02
N THR A 152 0.64 -25.30 22.77
CA THR A 152 0.82 -26.61 22.11
C THR A 152 2.30 -26.99 22.02
N SER A 153 2.62 -28.27 22.28
CA SER A 153 3.98 -28.80 22.16
C SER A 153 4.49 -28.68 20.71
N ILE A 154 5.65 -28.04 20.54
CA ILE A 154 6.18 -27.69 19.21
C ILE A 154 7.03 -28.84 18.68
N SER A 155 6.61 -29.44 17.56
CA SER A 155 7.36 -30.51 16.90
C SER A 155 8.66 -29.99 16.26
N LYS A 156 9.61 -30.89 15.99
CA LYS A 156 10.85 -30.50 15.31
C LYS A 156 10.61 -30.02 13.88
N ASN A 157 9.53 -30.45 13.23
CA ASN A 157 9.17 -30.01 11.89
C ASN A 157 8.54 -28.61 11.92
N ALA A 158 7.71 -28.31 12.94
CA ALA A 158 7.22 -26.95 13.18
C ALA A 158 8.35 -25.94 13.46
N GLU A 159 9.37 -26.34 14.24
CA GLU A 159 10.56 -25.53 14.48
C GLU A 159 11.27 -25.14 13.18
N VAL A 160 11.56 -26.11 12.30
CA VAL A 160 12.28 -25.85 11.05
C VAL A 160 11.36 -25.17 10.01
N ALA A 161 10.05 -25.43 10.05
CA ALA A 161 9.06 -24.76 9.17
C ALA A 161 9.01 -23.25 9.42
N ALA A 162 9.07 -22.80 10.68
CA ALA A 162 9.19 -21.37 11.00
C ALA A 162 10.47 -20.74 10.41
N ALA A 163 11.59 -21.47 10.36
CA ALA A 163 12.81 -21.00 9.71
C ALA A 163 12.69 -20.98 8.16
N ALA A 164 12.03 -21.98 7.56
CA ALA A 164 11.77 -22.01 6.12
C ALA A 164 10.87 -20.84 5.68
N LEU A 165 9.81 -20.57 6.44
CA LEU A 165 8.92 -19.42 6.23
C LEU A 165 9.66 -18.08 6.39
N ALA A 166 10.58 -17.96 7.34
CA ALA A 166 11.43 -16.77 7.46
C ALA A 166 12.34 -16.57 6.22
N SER A 167 13.01 -17.61 5.73
CA SER A 167 13.87 -17.51 4.53
C SER A 167 13.08 -17.29 3.23
N LEU A 168 11.83 -17.75 3.16
CA LEU A 168 10.88 -17.48 2.08
C LEU A 168 10.35 -16.03 2.10
N ALA A 169 9.92 -15.54 3.26
CA ALA A 169 9.33 -14.21 3.42
C ALA A 169 10.34 -13.08 3.23
N ASN A 170 11.62 -13.30 3.55
CA ASN A 170 12.68 -12.30 3.38
C ASN A 170 12.73 -11.78 1.93
N GLY A 171 12.39 -10.50 1.75
CA GLY A 171 12.33 -9.81 0.45
C GLY A 171 11.11 -10.13 -0.45
N ASN A 172 10.30 -11.14 -0.16
CA ASN A 172 9.25 -11.61 -1.07
C ASN A 172 7.84 -11.17 -0.59
N ILE A 173 7.27 -10.13 -1.21
CA ILE A 173 5.97 -9.56 -0.80
C ILE A 173 4.83 -10.57 -0.92
N LYS A 174 4.75 -11.32 -2.04
CA LYS A 174 3.71 -12.35 -2.26
C LYS A 174 3.64 -13.38 -1.11
N VAL A 175 4.80 -13.85 -0.62
CA VAL A 175 4.87 -14.75 0.54
C VAL A 175 4.37 -14.07 1.83
N LYS A 176 4.61 -12.77 2.00
CA LYS A 176 4.16 -11.99 3.17
C LYS A 176 2.64 -11.80 3.18
N ASP A 177 2.03 -11.62 2.01
CA ASP A 177 0.58 -11.57 1.85
C ASP A 177 -0.06 -12.95 2.11
N GLU A 178 0.43 -14.01 1.48
CA GLU A 178 -0.02 -15.39 1.72
C GLU A 178 0.05 -15.78 3.22
N MET A 179 1.13 -15.38 3.89
CA MET A 179 1.33 -15.60 5.33
C MET A 179 0.38 -14.79 6.23
N ARG A 180 -0.15 -13.65 5.74
CA ARG A 180 -1.21 -12.89 6.42
C ARG A 180 -2.56 -13.58 6.21
N GLU A 181 -2.92 -13.88 4.96
CA GLU A 181 -4.22 -14.47 4.60
C GLU A 181 -4.46 -15.85 5.23
N MET A 182 -3.43 -16.69 5.34
CA MET A 182 -3.53 -18.02 5.98
C MET A 182 -3.40 -17.98 7.52
N GLY A 183 -3.40 -16.79 8.15
CA GLY A 183 -3.23 -16.64 9.61
C GLY A 183 -1.86 -17.08 10.13
N GLY A 184 -0.84 -17.15 9.25
CA GLY A 184 0.51 -17.59 9.59
C GLY A 184 1.20 -16.71 10.64
N LEU A 185 0.89 -15.41 10.67
CA LEU A 185 1.31 -14.50 11.74
C LEU A 185 0.88 -14.99 13.13
N GLN A 186 -0.42 -15.30 13.31
CA GLN A 186 -0.96 -15.80 14.58
C GLN A 186 -0.32 -17.14 14.99
N ARG A 187 -0.09 -18.05 14.03
CA ARG A 187 0.57 -19.35 14.29
C ARG A 187 2.03 -19.21 14.72
N LEU A 188 2.77 -18.24 14.17
CA LEU A 188 4.11 -17.91 14.67
C LEU A 188 4.06 -17.28 16.06
N VAL A 189 3.06 -16.45 16.36
CA VAL A 189 2.83 -15.86 17.70
C VAL A 189 2.48 -16.93 18.74
N HIS A 190 1.76 -17.99 18.38
CA HIS A 190 1.56 -19.15 19.25
C HIS A 190 2.88 -19.81 19.67
N MET A 191 3.88 -19.88 18.77
CA MET A 191 5.19 -20.44 19.09
C MET A 191 6.01 -19.61 20.09
N LEU A 192 5.70 -18.31 20.26
CA LEU A 192 6.38 -17.44 21.23
C LEU A 192 6.06 -17.80 22.70
N HIS A 193 5.01 -18.58 22.94
CA HIS A 193 4.63 -19.06 24.28
C HIS A 193 5.55 -20.20 24.81
N GLY A 194 6.56 -20.61 24.03
CA GLY A 194 7.58 -21.57 24.46
C GLY A 194 8.61 -20.96 25.41
N LYS A 195 9.60 -21.77 25.84
CA LYS A 195 10.73 -21.26 26.65
C LYS A 195 11.51 -20.19 25.85
N PRO A 196 11.84 -19.00 26.41
CA PRO A 196 12.44 -17.90 25.66
C PRO A 196 13.68 -18.25 24.83
N GLU A 197 14.65 -18.98 25.40
CA GLU A 197 15.88 -19.40 24.69
C GLU A 197 15.67 -20.54 23.67
N SER A 198 14.45 -21.08 23.54
CA SER A 198 14.21 -22.25 22.68
C SER A 198 14.29 -21.90 21.19
N VAL A 199 14.81 -22.86 20.41
CA VAL A 199 14.97 -22.70 18.96
C VAL A 199 13.63 -22.38 18.24
N PRO A 200 12.46 -22.93 18.65
CA PRO A 200 11.16 -22.48 18.16
C PRO A 200 10.87 -20.99 18.35
N VAL A 201 11.01 -20.44 19.56
CA VAL A 201 10.76 -19.01 19.84
C VAL A 201 11.70 -18.14 19.02
N LYS A 202 12.99 -18.51 18.97
CA LYS A 202 14.02 -17.86 18.16
C LYS A 202 13.70 -17.88 16.66
N ASN A 203 13.22 -19.00 16.11
CA ASN A 203 12.81 -19.10 14.71
C ASN A 203 11.53 -18.32 14.41
N ALA A 204 10.56 -18.34 15.33
CA ALA A 204 9.29 -17.61 15.20
C ALA A 204 9.50 -16.10 15.21
N ALA A 205 10.31 -15.57 16.14
CA ALA A 205 10.68 -14.16 16.16
C ALA A 205 11.40 -13.74 14.86
N ASN A 206 12.29 -14.58 14.32
CA ASN A 206 12.89 -14.29 13.01
C ASN A 206 11.85 -14.23 11.89
N GLY A 207 10.92 -15.20 11.84
CA GLY A 207 9.83 -15.22 10.86
C GLY A 207 8.98 -13.95 10.90
N LEU A 208 8.56 -13.54 12.10
CA LEU A 208 7.77 -12.32 12.32
C LEU A 208 8.51 -11.04 11.91
N ALA A 209 9.82 -10.94 12.19
CA ALA A 209 10.65 -9.86 11.69
C ALA A 209 10.67 -9.81 10.15
N GLN A 210 10.95 -10.94 9.47
CA GLN A 210 10.98 -10.98 8.00
C GLN A 210 9.63 -10.63 7.36
N LEU A 211 8.52 -10.99 8.02
CA LEU A 211 7.15 -10.70 7.57
C LEU A 211 6.75 -9.22 7.69
N CYS A 212 7.35 -8.45 8.63
CA CYS A 212 7.01 -7.05 8.88
C CYS A 212 7.97 -6.04 8.23
N VAL A 213 9.24 -6.41 8.02
CA VAL A 213 10.21 -5.57 7.30
C VAL A 213 9.64 -5.20 5.93
N GLY A 214 9.56 -3.90 5.64
CA GLY A 214 9.04 -3.39 4.37
C GLY A 214 7.55 -3.64 4.08
N HIS A 215 6.71 -4.05 5.04
CA HIS A 215 5.31 -4.44 4.75
C HIS A 215 4.28 -3.88 5.76
N SER A 216 3.62 -2.77 5.43
CA SER A 216 2.66 -2.05 6.31
C SER A 216 1.55 -2.94 6.87
N LEU A 217 0.79 -3.63 5.99
CA LEU A 217 -0.35 -4.46 6.38
C LEU A 217 0.02 -5.57 7.39
N ASN A 218 1.25 -6.09 7.32
CA ASN A 218 1.72 -7.13 8.22
C ASN A 218 2.16 -6.58 9.58
N ARG A 219 2.65 -5.34 9.65
CA ARG A 219 2.94 -4.65 10.93
C ARG A 219 1.66 -4.50 11.74
N GLU A 220 0.60 -4.01 11.11
CA GLU A 220 -0.68 -3.78 11.77
C GLU A 220 -1.42 -5.09 12.08
N ALA A 221 -1.38 -6.08 11.18
CA ALA A 221 -1.88 -7.41 11.48
C ALA A 221 -1.16 -8.06 12.68
N LEU A 222 0.17 -7.95 12.76
CA LEU A 222 0.95 -8.49 13.89
C LEU A 222 0.75 -7.71 15.19
N ARG A 223 0.44 -6.40 15.12
CA ARG A 223 0.01 -5.63 16.29
C ARG A 223 -1.29 -6.20 16.85
N LYS A 224 -2.29 -6.43 15.99
CA LYS A 224 -3.61 -6.99 16.36
C LYS A 224 -3.56 -8.41 16.95
N THR A 225 -2.50 -9.19 16.76
CA THR A 225 -2.32 -10.49 17.44
C THR A 225 -1.76 -10.38 18.88
N GLY A 226 -1.51 -9.16 19.39
CA GLY A 226 -0.91 -8.94 20.72
C GLY A 226 0.57 -9.32 20.82
N ALA A 227 1.29 -9.43 19.70
CA ALA A 227 2.67 -9.95 19.68
C ALA A 227 3.67 -9.11 20.51
N ILE A 228 3.43 -7.80 20.65
CA ILE A 228 4.28 -6.86 21.39
C ILE A 228 4.52 -7.35 22.84
N LYS A 229 3.45 -7.79 23.51
CA LYS A 229 3.48 -8.24 24.92
C LYS A 229 4.32 -9.51 25.11
N LEU A 230 4.45 -10.32 24.07
CA LEU A 230 5.29 -11.53 24.07
C LEU A 230 6.72 -11.24 23.61
N MET A 231 6.95 -10.19 22.81
CA MET A 231 8.28 -9.79 22.34
C MET A 231 9.09 -9.01 23.38
N ILE A 232 8.46 -8.17 24.20
CA ILE A 232 9.17 -7.35 25.20
C ILE A 232 9.97 -8.20 26.21
N PRO A 233 9.44 -9.29 26.80
CA PRO A 233 10.23 -10.18 27.67
C PRO A 233 11.42 -10.85 26.96
N LEU A 234 11.37 -11.02 25.63
CA LEU A 234 12.47 -11.61 24.86
C LEU A 234 13.67 -10.66 24.69
N LEU A 235 13.50 -9.35 24.98
CA LEU A 235 14.58 -8.37 24.97
C LEU A 235 15.57 -8.58 26.14
N SER A 236 15.10 -9.13 27.27
CA SER A 236 15.90 -9.29 28.49
C SER A 236 16.56 -10.68 28.63
N VAL A 237 16.49 -11.53 27.60
CA VAL A 237 16.98 -12.93 27.64
C VAL A 237 18.50 -13.03 27.56
N GLY A 238 19.18 -12.01 27.04
CA GLY A 238 20.64 -11.91 26.98
C GLY A 238 21.14 -11.30 25.66
N MET A 239 22.14 -10.43 25.73
CA MET A 239 22.64 -9.66 24.57
C MET A 239 23.35 -10.52 23.52
N ASP A 240 23.87 -11.69 23.92
CA ASP A 240 24.49 -12.71 23.08
C ASP A 240 23.47 -13.61 22.35
N LYS A 241 22.22 -13.66 22.84
CA LYS A 241 21.23 -14.65 22.41
C LYS A 241 20.58 -14.24 21.09
N PRO A 242 20.53 -15.12 20.07
CA PRO A 242 19.88 -14.80 18.80
C PRO A 242 18.38 -14.47 18.91
N VAL A 243 17.68 -14.99 19.94
CA VAL A 243 16.26 -14.66 20.16
C VAL A 243 16.08 -13.16 20.46
N THR A 244 16.95 -12.58 21.28
CA THR A 244 17.00 -11.15 21.60
C THR A 244 17.16 -10.30 20.34
N GLN A 245 18.13 -10.65 19.50
CA GLN A 245 18.33 -10.03 18.18
C GLN A 245 17.05 -10.04 17.33
N HIS A 246 16.35 -11.18 17.26
CA HIS A 246 15.14 -11.31 16.44
C HIS A 246 13.91 -10.61 17.06
N ALA A 247 13.81 -10.54 18.38
CA ALA A 247 12.76 -9.77 19.06
C ALA A 247 12.92 -8.26 18.79
N VAL A 248 14.14 -7.72 18.96
CA VAL A 248 14.46 -6.32 18.60
C VAL A 248 14.17 -6.06 17.12
N ALA A 249 14.60 -6.95 16.22
CA ALA A 249 14.36 -6.81 14.78
C ALA A 249 12.86 -6.85 14.43
N THR A 250 12.04 -7.62 15.17
CA THR A 250 10.58 -7.62 15.01
C THR A 250 10.00 -6.28 15.46
N ILE A 251 10.35 -5.83 16.67
CA ILE A 251 9.87 -4.56 17.24
C ILE A 251 10.22 -3.37 16.33
N GLY A 252 11.48 -3.24 15.90
CA GLY A 252 11.91 -2.21 14.96
C GLY A 252 11.23 -2.28 13.60
N ALA A 253 10.85 -3.48 13.14
CA ALA A 253 10.08 -3.65 11.91
C ALA A 253 8.58 -3.32 12.06
N MET A 254 8.01 -3.44 13.26
CA MET A 254 6.60 -3.12 13.55
C MET A 254 6.35 -1.61 13.67
N VAL A 255 7.22 -0.87 14.38
CA VAL A 255 7.02 0.57 14.65
C VAL A 255 7.21 1.49 13.45
N ALA A 256 7.91 1.01 12.40
CA ALA A 256 8.20 1.78 11.21
C ALA A 256 6.89 2.22 10.52
N GLY A 257 6.53 3.50 10.64
CA GLY A 257 5.29 4.06 10.11
C GLY A 257 4.00 3.54 10.77
N ASN A 258 4.04 3.09 12.03
CA ASN A 258 2.84 2.70 12.78
C ASN A 258 2.85 3.33 14.19
N ALA A 259 2.11 4.43 14.36
CA ALA A 259 2.02 5.15 15.63
C ALA A 259 1.40 4.31 16.76
N LEU A 260 0.35 3.52 16.46
CA LEU A 260 -0.30 2.67 17.45
C LEU A 260 0.65 1.59 18.01
N ALA A 261 1.60 1.11 17.20
CA ALA A 261 2.67 0.24 17.68
C ALA A 261 3.73 0.98 18.51
N LYS A 262 4.04 2.24 18.22
CA LYS A 262 4.97 3.08 19.01
C LYS A 262 4.40 3.35 20.41
N ASP A 263 3.12 3.69 20.52
CA ASP A 263 2.40 3.83 21.79
C ASP A 263 2.34 2.50 22.54
N GLU A 264 1.90 1.40 21.90
CA GLU A 264 1.77 0.11 22.58
C GLU A 264 3.12 -0.45 23.09
N ILE A 265 4.23 -0.16 22.42
CA ILE A 265 5.59 -0.53 22.89
C ILE A 265 6.05 0.36 24.06
N HIS A 266 5.63 1.63 24.11
CA HIS A 266 5.85 2.52 25.26
C HIS A 266 5.04 2.02 26.47
N ASP A 267 3.73 1.86 26.32
CA ASP A 267 2.78 1.49 27.39
C ASP A 267 3.11 0.13 28.05
N ASN A 268 3.68 -0.81 27.29
CA ASN A 268 4.11 -2.12 27.81
C ASN A 268 5.58 -2.14 28.30
N GLY A 269 6.23 -0.98 28.46
CA GLY A 269 7.56 -0.85 29.05
C GLY A 269 8.71 -1.34 28.16
N GLY A 270 8.54 -1.35 26.84
CA GLY A 270 9.54 -1.87 25.89
C GLY A 270 10.75 -0.98 25.65
N ILE A 271 10.69 0.31 26.01
CA ILE A 271 11.76 1.29 25.74
C ILE A 271 13.03 1.03 26.60
N PRO A 272 12.99 0.90 27.94
CA PRO A 272 14.19 0.69 28.73
C PRO A 272 14.99 -0.58 28.38
N PRO A 273 14.36 -1.74 28.10
CA PRO A 273 15.08 -2.91 27.58
C PRO A 273 15.79 -2.65 26.24
N LEU A 274 15.19 -1.91 25.30
CA LEU A 274 15.85 -1.55 24.04
C LEU A 274 17.09 -0.68 24.29
N VAL A 275 16.99 0.30 25.18
CA VAL A 275 18.15 1.15 25.55
C VAL A 275 19.25 0.33 26.22
N GLN A 276 18.90 -0.58 27.14
CA GLN A 276 19.87 -1.48 27.78
C GLN A 276 20.67 -2.30 26.76
N LEU A 277 20.05 -2.74 25.66
CA LEU A 277 20.70 -3.51 24.59
C LEU A 277 21.75 -2.72 23.77
N LEU A 278 21.81 -1.39 23.88
CA LEU A 278 22.90 -0.60 23.30
C LEU A 278 24.25 -0.90 23.99
N ASN A 279 24.23 -1.26 25.28
CA ASN A 279 25.42 -1.61 26.07
C ASN A 279 26.08 -2.94 25.64
N ALA A 280 25.53 -3.65 24.65
CA ALA A 280 26.21 -4.77 24.01
C ALA A 280 27.46 -4.34 23.21
N GLY A 281 27.57 -3.04 22.90
CA GLY A 281 28.75 -2.43 22.30
C GLY A 281 28.76 -2.41 20.76
N VAL A 282 29.75 -1.73 20.20
CA VAL A 282 29.93 -1.55 18.75
C VAL A 282 30.08 -2.91 18.05
N GLY A 283 29.53 -3.02 16.83
CA GLY A 283 29.68 -4.20 15.97
C GLY A 283 28.81 -5.41 16.34
N LYS A 284 28.17 -5.46 17.52
CA LYS A 284 27.19 -6.51 17.81
C LYS A 284 25.90 -6.30 16.98
N PRO A 285 25.30 -7.37 16.42
CA PRO A 285 24.04 -7.24 15.67
C PRO A 285 22.91 -6.65 16.52
N VAL A 286 22.79 -7.06 17.80
CA VAL A 286 21.72 -6.59 18.70
C VAL A 286 21.74 -5.06 18.87
N THR A 287 22.93 -4.47 19.00
CA THR A 287 23.14 -3.01 19.02
C THR A 287 22.57 -2.37 17.76
N LYS A 288 22.99 -2.84 16.57
CA LYS A 288 22.52 -2.31 15.27
C LYS A 288 21.00 -2.39 15.11
N TYR A 289 20.37 -3.47 15.58
CA TYR A 289 18.90 -3.58 15.57
C TYR A 289 18.25 -2.65 16.61
N SER A 290 18.82 -2.50 17.81
CA SER A 290 18.21 -1.65 18.85
C SER A 290 18.30 -0.16 18.49
N THR A 291 19.45 0.30 17.99
CA THR A 291 19.59 1.65 17.43
C THR A 291 18.58 1.88 16.29
N SER A 292 18.31 0.87 15.45
CA SER A 292 17.27 0.96 14.41
C SER A 292 15.85 1.08 14.98
N ALA A 293 15.55 0.34 16.05
CA ALA A 293 14.24 0.38 16.70
C ALA A 293 14.00 1.71 17.42
N LEU A 294 14.99 2.22 18.16
CA LEU A 294 14.94 3.52 18.83
C LEU A 294 14.81 4.68 17.83
N MET A 295 15.58 4.64 16.73
CA MET A 295 15.45 5.59 15.62
C MET A 295 14.01 5.66 15.08
N ALA A 296 13.36 4.50 14.88
CA ALA A 296 11.98 4.42 14.37
C ALA A 296 10.90 4.69 15.43
N LEU A 297 11.20 4.50 16.72
CA LEU A 297 10.33 4.87 17.84
C LEU A 297 10.29 6.40 18.05
N CYS A 298 11.41 7.10 17.87
CA CYS A 298 11.53 8.56 18.07
C CYS A 298 11.12 9.38 16.84
N PHE A 299 11.22 8.81 15.63
CA PHE A 299 10.73 9.46 14.41
C PHE A 299 9.25 9.79 14.58
N ASP A 300 8.86 11.05 14.41
CA ASP A 300 7.45 11.50 14.49
C ASP A 300 6.67 10.89 15.68
N HIS A 301 7.15 11.12 16.93
CA HIS A 301 6.49 10.64 18.16
C HIS A 301 7.05 11.30 19.44
N SER A 302 6.56 12.48 19.82
CA SER A 302 7.05 13.28 20.97
C SER A 302 7.24 12.45 22.24
N LYS A 303 6.18 11.79 22.74
CA LYS A 303 6.20 10.93 23.95
C LYS A 303 7.39 9.95 24.00
N ASN A 304 7.80 9.41 22.84
CA ASN A 304 8.85 8.41 22.78
C ASN A 304 10.25 9.04 22.70
N ARG A 305 10.35 10.29 22.21
CA ARG A 305 11.60 11.07 22.29
C ARG A 305 11.97 11.35 23.74
N ASP A 306 10.98 11.67 24.57
CA ASP A 306 11.16 11.89 26.01
C ASP A 306 11.47 10.59 26.76
N ALA A 307 10.66 9.53 26.57
CA ALA A 307 10.89 8.24 27.23
C ALA A 307 12.23 7.58 26.86
N VAL A 308 12.76 7.80 25.64
CA VAL A 308 14.08 7.30 25.23
C VAL A 308 15.23 8.12 25.85
N ARG A 309 15.06 9.44 26.06
CA ARG A 309 15.98 10.24 26.89
C ARG A 309 15.99 9.70 28.31
N GLU A 310 14.83 9.56 28.94
CA GLU A 310 14.66 9.19 30.35
C GLU A 310 15.12 7.75 30.66
N ALA A 311 15.02 6.84 29.69
CA ALA A 311 15.63 5.51 29.76
C ALA A 311 17.18 5.52 29.65
N GLY A 312 17.80 6.69 29.48
CA GLY A 312 19.26 6.86 29.49
C GLY A 312 19.96 6.59 28.15
N ALA A 313 19.28 6.74 27.01
CA ALA A 313 19.86 6.37 25.71
C ALA A 313 21.01 7.25 25.24
N VAL A 314 21.03 8.52 25.64
CA VAL A 314 21.91 9.55 25.06
C VAL A 314 23.41 9.20 25.15
N PRO A 315 23.99 8.82 26.32
CA PRO A 315 25.41 8.47 26.39
C PRO A 315 25.79 7.28 25.51
N PHE A 316 24.92 6.27 25.40
CA PHE A 316 25.17 5.12 24.53
C PHE A 316 25.11 5.51 23.05
N LEU A 317 24.14 6.34 22.64
CA LEU A 317 24.07 6.80 21.25
C LEU A 317 25.30 7.63 20.88
N VAL A 318 25.78 8.54 21.75
CA VAL A 318 27.01 9.31 21.53
C VAL A 318 28.26 8.41 21.50
N GLN A 319 28.31 7.36 22.33
CA GLN A 319 29.38 6.36 22.26
C GLN A 319 29.37 5.59 20.93
N LEU A 320 28.18 5.31 20.36
CA LEU A 320 28.04 4.61 19.07
C LEU A 320 28.42 5.48 17.86
N LEU A 321 28.35 6.81 17.95
CA LEU A 321 28.90 7.72 16.91
C LEU A 321 30.41 7.48 16.76
N LYS A 322 31.13 7.41 17.88
CA LYS A 322 32.60 7.23 17.97
C LYS A 322 33.12 5.89 17.42
N ALA A 323 32.24 5.05 16.88
CA ALA A 323 32.60 3.89 16.05
C ALA A 323 33.10 4.29 14.64
N GLY A 324 32.85 5.52 14.19
CA GLY A 324 33.42 6.09 12.98
C GLY A 324 32.85 5.56 11.66
N ARG A 325 33.47 6.01 10.55
CA ARG A 325 32.94 5.89 9.17
C ARG A 325 32.69 4.46 8.66
N THR A 326 33.37 3.44 9.15
CA THR A 326 33.05 2.04 8.77
C THR A 326 31.80 1.47 9.48
N SER A 327 31.17 2.23 10.38
CA SER A 327 30.04 1.77 11.20
C SER A 327 28.67 2.17 10.65
N ALA A 328 28.01 1.22 9.99
CA ALA A 328 26.56 1.24 9.71
C ALA A 328 25.68 1.06 10.99
N THR A 329 26.25 1.32 12.17
CA THR A 329 25.54 1.52 13.45
C THR A 329 25.64 2.98 13.90
N ALA A 330 26.76 3.66 13.60
CA ALA A 330 26.96 5.07 13.90
C ALA A 330 26.05 5.98 13.06
N GLU A 331 25.89 5.67 11.77
CA GLU A 331 24.87 6.26 10.87
C GLU A 331 23.47 6.28 11.54
N LYS A 332 23.10 5.17 12.17
CA LYS A 332 21.81 4.99 12.83
C LYS A 332 21.73 5.67 14.18
N ALA A 333 22.86 5.80 14.88
CA ALA A 333 22.94 6.59 16.10
C ALA A 333 22.77 8.09 15.80
N ALA A 334 23.34 8.57 14.69
CA ALA A 334 23.12 9.93 14.21
C ALA A 334 21.65 10.19 13.82
N TRP A 335 21.01 9.28 13.06
CA TRP A 335 19.57 9.37 12.80
C TRP A 335 18.70 9.27 14.07
N ALA A 336 19.05 8.42 15.03
CA ALA A 336 18.34 8.34 16.31
C ALA A 336 18.47 9.64 17.11
N ILE A 337 19.65 10.27 17.11
CA ILE A 337 19.90 11.58 17.72
C ILE A 337 19.12 12.69 17.00
N SER A 338 19.13 12.73 15.66
CA SER A 338 18.35 13.69 14.87
C SER A 338 16.85 13.59 15.19
N ASN A 339 16.32 12.37 15.31
CA ASN A 339 14.92 12.11 15.67
C ASN A 339 14.61 12.41 17.15
N LEU A 340 15.59 12.35 18.05
CA LEU A 340 15.43 12.74 19.46
C LEU A 340 15.43 14.26 19.64
N ALA A 341 16.32 14.97 18.93
CA ALA A 341 16.48 16.42 18.98
C ALA A 341 15.35 17.20 18.28
N SER A 342 14.74 16.59 17.24
CA SER A 342 13.59 17.13 16.51
C SER A 342 12.51 17.65 17.47
N SER A 343 12.26 18.96 17.40
CA SER A 343 11.20 19.70 18.12
C SER A 343 11.10 19.39 19.62
N ASN A 344 12.23 19.08 20.30
CA ASN A 344 12.27 18.80 21.73
C ASN A 344 13.52 19.46 22.36
N HIS A 345 13.35 20.64 22.96
CA HIS A 345 14.44 21.48 23.47
C HIS A 345 15.27 20.76 24.56
N THR A 346 14.62 20.16 25.55
CA THR A 346 15.29 19.39 26.62
C THR A 346 16.13 18.22 26.10
N ASN A 347 15.72 17.58 25.00
CA ASN A 347 16.57 16.60 24.32
C ASN A 347 17.80 17.23 23.67
N LYS A 348 17.69 18.41 23.05
CA LYS A 348 18.84 19.10 22.43
C LYS A 348 19.90 19.41 23.49
N GLU A 349 19.51 20.04 24.59
CA GLU A 349 20.42 20.36 25.72
C GLU A 349 21.17 19.11 26.22
N VAL A 350 20.44 18.06 26.58
CA VAL A 350 21.01 16.82 27.14
C VAL A 350 21.90 16.07 26.13
N ILE A 351 21.59 16.14 24.83
CA ILE A 351 22.42 15.53 23.78
C ILE A 351 23.68 16.37 23.53
N CYS A 352 23.58 17.69 23.49
CA CYS A 352 24.73 18.58 23.35
C CYS A 352 25.68 18.45 24.55
N ALA A 353 25.17 18.47 25.79
CA ALA A 353 25.95 18.28 27.01
C ALA A 353 26.64 16.90 27.13
N ALA A 354 26.17 15.90 26.37
CA ALA A 354 26.81 14.60 26.26
C ALA A 354 28.00 14.58 25.26
N GLY A 355 28.35 15.71 24.64
CA GLY A 355 29.43 15.83 23.64
C GLY A 355 29.06 15.22 22.29
N ALA A 356 27.78 15.25 21.91
CA ALA A 356 27.31 14.68 20.65
C ALA A 356 27.87 15.41 19.43
N LEU A 357 28.03 16.73 19.49
CA LEU A 357 28.55 17.55 18.39
C LEU A 357 30.02 17.19 18.10
N SER A 358 30.89 17.22 19.12
CA SER A 358 32.26 16.71 19.01
C SER A 358 32.33 15.28 18.43
N ALA A 359 31.40 14.39 18.80
CA ALA A 359 31.36 13.03 18.28
C ALA A 359 30.96 12.90 16.79
N MET A 360 30.19 13.85 16.23
CA MET A 360 29.80 13.83 14.81
C MET A 360 30.98 14.03 13.86
N ALA A 361 32.07 14.66 14.31
CA ALA A 361 33.32 14.77 13.54
C ALA A 361 33.87 13.39 13.09
N SER A 362 33.56 12.31 13.81
CA SER A 362 33.98 10.96 13.42
C SER A 362 33.16 10.34 12.28
N LEU A 363 32.11 11.03 11.79
CA LEU A 363 31.20 10.57 10.74
C LEU A 363 31.13 11.48 9.52
N LEU A 364 31.49 12.76 9.66
CA LEU A 364 31.67 13.64 8.50
C LEU A 364 32.94 13.25 7.75
N ALA A 365 32.90 13.31 6.42
CA ALA A 365 34.07 13.31 5.55
C ALA A 365 33.77 14.05 4.24
N PRO A 366 34.70 14.88 3.75
CA PRO A 366 34.53 15.66 2.52
C PRO A 366 34.58 14.78 1.26
N PRO A 367 34.04 15.26 0.11
CA PRO A 367 33.94 14.46 -1.12
C PRO A 367 35.26 13.84 -1.61
N GLU A 368 36.39 14.54 -1.41
CA GLU A 368 37.72 14.13 -1.86
C GLU A 368 38.20 12.83 -1.19
N GLU A 369 37.76 12.53 0.03
CA GLU A 369 38.12 11.29 0.73
C GLU A 369 37.47 10.02 0.15
N PHE A 370 36.57 10.15 -0.83
CA PHE A 370 35.87 9.03 -1.47
C PHE A 370 36.42 8.64 -2.84
N ALA A 371 37.43 9.34 -3.36
CA ALA A 371 37.91 9.20 -4.74
C ALA A 371 38.37 7.76 -5.11
N ASP A 372 38.97 7.04 -4.16
CA ASP A 372 39.49 5.68 -4.33
C ASP A 372 38.63 4.59 -3.63
N ALA A 373 37.40 4.93 -3.20
CA ALA A 373 36.58 4.06 -2.34
C ALA A 373 35.63 3.12 -3.12
N ASP A 374 35.36 1.94 -2.56
CA ASP A 374 34.38 0.99 -3.10
C ASP A 374 32.94 1.55 -3.00
N GLN A 375 32.09 1.22 -3.98
CA GLN A 375 30.73 1.76 -4.12
C GLN A 375 29.83 1.54 -2.89
N SER A 376 30.06 0.49 -2.09
CA SER A 376 29.36 0.23 -0.82
C SER A 376 29.71 1.23 0.27
N ASP A 377 30.95 1.69 0.27
CA ASP A 377 31.55 2.48 1.34
C ASP A 377 31.29 3.96 1.07
N ILE A 378 31.31 4.36 -0.20
CA ILE A 378 30.71 5.61 -0.70
C ILE A 378 29.24 5.73 -0.27
N ALA A 379 28.43 4.67 -0.49
CA ALA A 379 27.01 4.68 -0.12
C ALA A 379 26.79 4.78 1.41
N LEU A 380 27.63 4.13 2.21
CA LEU A 380 27.62 4.25 3.67
C LEU A 380 28.02 5.65 4.13
N ALA A 381 29.09 6.22 3.55
CA ALA A 381 29.59 7.54 3.89
C ALA A 381 28.59 8.66 3.53
N HIS A 382 27.94 8.62 2.37
CA HIS A 382 26.84 9.55 2.06
C HIS A 382 25.68 9.41 3.05
N GLY A 383 25.36 8.18 3.50
CA GLY A 383 24.36 7.93 4.54
C GLY A 383 24.74 8.58 5.88
N GLN A 384 26.00 8.44 6.29
CA GLN A 384 26.56 9.04 7.51
C GLN A 384 26.64 10.56 7.45
N ASN A 385 27.20 11.12 6.37
CA ASN A 385 27.24 12.56 6.12
C ASN A 385 25.83 13.18 6.22
N LYS A 386 24.82 12.54 5.60
CA LYS A 386 23.43 12.98 5.65
C LYS A 386 22.84 12.87 7.07
N ALA A 387 23.10 11.78 7.78
CA ALA A 387 22.62 11.55 9.14
C ALA A 387 23.24 12.53 10.15
N ALA A 388 24.54 12.76 10.06
CA ALA A 388 25.29 13.68 10.91
C ALA A 388 24.84 15.13 10.66
N ALA A 389 24.76 15.57 9.40
CA ALA A 389 24.26 16.90 9.08
C ALA A 389 22.81 17.13 9.54
N ALA A 390 21.92 16.14 9.38
CA ALA A 390 20.55 16.22 9.88
C ALA A 390 20.46 16.19 11.43
N ALA A 391 21.45 15.61 12.11
CA ALA A 391 21.54 15.66 13.57
C ALA A 391 22.05 17.02 14.07
N ILE A 392 23.12 17.55 13.44
CA ILE A 392 23.69 18.87 13.78
C ILE A 392 22.64 19.98 13.57
N ALA A 393 21.90 19.94 12.45
CA ALA A 393 20.80 20.87 12.20
C ALA A 393 19.74 20.83 13.32
N ASN A 394 19.20 19.65 13.64
CA ASN A 394 18.15 19.52 14.66
C ASN A 394 18.63 19.85 16.09
N LEU A 395 19.93 19.75 16.36
CA LEU A 395 20.53 20.14 17.64
C LEU A 395 20.80 21.65 17.73
N ALA A 396 21.08 22.32 16.60
CA ALA A 396 21.37 23.74 16.54
C ALA A 396 20.11 24.61 16.42
N THR A 397 19.13 24.25 15.59
CA THR A 397 17.90 25.05 15.38
C THR A 397 17.10 25.19 16.67
N GLY A 398 16.77 26.41 17.10
CA GLY A 398 15.95 26.66 18.30
C GLY A 398 16.60 26.11 19.58
N ASN A 399 17.86 26.49 19.79
CA ASN A 399 18.70 26.08 20.92
C ASN A 399 19.65 27.21 21.36
N GLU A 400 19.18 28.46 21.27
CA GLU A 400 19.99 29.65 21.50
C GLU A 400 20.48 29.74 22.95
N GLY A 401 21.75 30.12 23.12
CA GLY A 401 22.39 30.25 24.43
C GLY A 401 23.01 28.97 25.01
N SER A 402 22.82 27.80 24.40
CA SER A 402 23.49 26.55 24.84
C SER A 402 25.01 26.63 24.62
N GLU A 403 25.80 26.65 25.71
CA GLU A 403 27.27 26.78 25.66
C GLU A 403 27.97 25.71 24.80
N HIS A 404 27.37 24.51 24.74
CA HIS A 404 27.87 23.37 23.96
C HIS A 404 27.73 23.54 22.44
N LEU A 405 26.92 24.49 21.93
CA LEU A 405 26.77 24.68 20.47
C LEU A 405 28.07 25.13 19.79
N SER A 406 28.98 25.75 20.54
CA SER A 406 30.30 26.14 20.04
C SER A 406 31.15 24.96 19.58
N GLU A 407 30.92 23.73 20.09
CA GLU A 407 31.53 22.51 19.55
C GLU A 407 31.15 22.27 18.08
N GLY A 408 29.94 22.64 17.69
CA GLY A 408 29.42 22.47 16.33
C GLY A 408 30.15 23.34 15.29
N LEU A 409 30.78 24.45 15.71
CA LEU A 409 31.54 25.30 14.81
C LEU A 409 32.78 24.60 14.25
N ALA A 410 33.38 23.67 14.99
CA ALA A 410 34.51 22.88 14.50
C ALA A 410 34.16 21.98 13.30
N LEU A 411 32.86 21.69 13.08
CA LEU A 411 32.35 20.87 11.99
C LEU A 411 32.03 21.68 10.72
N VAL A 412 32.04 23.02 10.80
CA VAL A 412 31.63 23.91 9.71
C VAL A 412 32.44 23.69 8.41
N PRO A 413 33.78 23.50 8.42
CA PRO A 413 34.54 23.26 7.19
C PRO A 413 34.07 22.01 6.43
N ASP A 414 33.82 20.90 7.14
CA ASP A 414 33.32 19.66 6.54
C ASP A 414 31.91 19.83 5.98
N LEU A 415 31.04 20.57 6.72
CA LEU A 415 29.70 20.90 6.27
C LEU A 415 29.70 21.81 5.03
N ILE A 416 30.68 22.72 4.89
CA ILE A 416 30.86 23.57 3.70
C ILE A 416 31.23 22.71 2.49
N ALA A 417 32.25 21.85 2.61
CA ALA A 417 32.65 20.94 1.52
C ALA A 417 31.48 20.04 1.08
N LEU A 418 30.67 19.56 2.03
CA LEU A 418 29.47 18.77 1.77
C LEU A 418 28.28 19.58 1.24
N ALA A 419 28.30 20.91 1.33
CA ALA A 419 27.28 21.82 0.81
C ALA A 419 27.63 22.37 -0.59
N GLU A 420 28.92 22.48 -0.91
CA GLU A 420 29.42 22.90 -2.23
C GLU A 420 29.25 21.79 -3.27
N ASP A 421 29.50 20.54 -2.89
CA ASP A 421 29.14 19.36 -3.68
C ASP A 421 27.63 19.34 -3.95
N ARG A 422 27.26 19.45 -5.22
CA ARG A 422 25.86 19.47 -5.68
C ARG A 422 25.25 18.08 -5.82
N ASP A 423 26.08 17.06 -5.98
CA ASP A 423 25.66 15.67 -6.17
C ASP A 423 25.61 14.90 -4.83
N SER A 424 26.27 15.42 -3.78
CA SER A 424 26.19 14.94 -2.39
C SER A 424 24.74 14.85 -1.87
N PRO A 425 24.26 13.63 -1.50
CA PRO A 425 22.95 13.44 -0.86
C PRO A 425 22.78 14.10 0.52
N ALA A 426 23.88 14.65 1.08
CA ALA A 426 23.90 15.36 2.36
C ALA A 426 23.74 16.88 2.21
N ALA A 427 24.04 17.46 1.03
CA ALA A 427 24.15 18.90 0.82
C ALA A 427 22.96 19.75 1.32
N PRO A 428 21.67 19.33 1.16
CA PRO A 428 20.55 20.10 1.71
C PRO A 428 20.56 20.20 3.24
N LYS A 429 20.95 19.11 3.94
CA LYS A 429 21.01 19.09 5.41
C LYS A 429 22.31 19.67 5.94
N ALA A 430 23.41 19.65 5.16
CA ALA A 430 24.62 20.40 5.47
C ALA A 430 24.37 21.91 5.44
N LYS A 431 23.65 22.42 4.42
CA LYS A 431 23.21 23.83 4.32
C LYS A 431 22.31 24.22 5.49
N LEU A 432 21.38 23.35 5.89
CA LEU A 432 20.53 23.57 7.06
C LEU A 432 21.35 23.64 8.36
N ALA A 433 22.34 22.75 8.55
CA ALA A 433 23.23 22.76 9.70
C ALA A 433 24.09 24.04 9.79
N ILE A 434 24.66 24.50 8.67
CA ILE A 434 25.41 25.76 8.61
C ILE A 434 24.53 26.94 9.01
N LYS A 435 23.31 27.05 8.44
CA LYS A 435 22.35 28.11 8.80
C LYS A 435 21.95 28.07 10.28
N ALA A 436 21.65 26.88 10.81
CA ALA A 436 21.25 26.71 12.19
C ALA A 436 22.36 27.13 13.17
N LEU A 437 23.60 26.71 12.91
CA LEU A 437 24.79 27.14 13.67
C LEU A 437 25.07 28.64 13.52
N ALA A 438 24.79 29.24 12.36
CA ALA A 438 24.96 30.67 12.12
C ALA A 438 24.04 31.56 12.96
N LYS A 439 22.76 31.17 13.13
CA LYS A 439 21.79 31.88 13.98
C LYS A 439 22.01 31.60 15.47
N ASN A 440 22.07 30.32 15.85
CA ASN A 440 21.90 29.90 17.25
C ASN A 440 23.22 29.93 18.08
N CYS A 441 24.39 30.09 17.44
CA CYS A 441 25.68 30.16 18.14
C CYS A 441 26.25 31.60 18.12
N PRO A 442 26.56 32.23 19.28
CA PRO A 442 26.92 33.67 19.36
C PRO A 442 28.09 34.15 18.49
N SER A 443 29.01 33.27 18.10
CA SER A 443 30.14 33.55 17.20
C SER A 443 30.02 32.89 15.83
N GLY A 444 28.93 32.14 15.57
CA GLY A 444 28.81 31.26 14.42
C GLY A 444 28.81 31.99 13.09
N THR A 445 28.02 33.06 12.96
CA THR A 445 27.92 33.86 11.72
C THR A 445 29.27 34.41 11.26
N ASP A 446 30.13 34.90 12.15
CA ASP A 446 31.44 35.46 11.76
C ASP A 446 32.51 34.37 11.55
N TYR A 447 32.48 33.30 12.34
CA TYR A 447 33.33 32.12 12.10
C TYR A 447 33.05 31.50 10.72
N ILE A 448 31.78 31.32 10.35
CA ILE A 448 31.37 30.76 9.05
C ILE A 448 31.84 31.65 7.88
N LYS A 449 31.83 32.98 8.02
CA LYS A 449 32.45 33.88 7.03
C LYS A 449 33.96 33.65 6.93
N GLN A 450 34.64 33.54 8.07
CA GLN A 450 36.11 33.38 8.13
C GLN A 450 36.59 32.09 7.45
N VAL A 451 35.82 30.99 7.56
CA VAL A 451 36.14 29.70 6.91
C VAL A 451 35.51 29.53 5.52
N GLY A 452 35.13 30.62 4.85
CA GLY A 452 34.68 30.63 3.45
C GLY A 452 33.18 30.36 3.22
N GLY A 453 32.45 29.86 4.23
CA GLY A 453 31.03 29.51 4.16
C GLY A 453 30.04 30.67 4.01
N GLY A 454 30.53 31.90 3.73
CA GLY A 454 29.71 33.10 3.61
C GLY A 454 28.60 33.02 2.55
N ALA A 455 28.75 32.17 1.52
CA ALA A 455 27.74 31.92 0.50
C ALA A 455 26.52 31.10 1.01
N PHE A 456 26.61 30.47 2.18
CA PHE A 456 25.53 29.69 2.79
C PHE A 456 24.77 30.46 3.89
N LEU A 457 25.30 31.62 4.28
CA LEU A 457 24.64 32.56 5.20
C LEU A 457 23.53 33.34 4.48
N PRO A 458 22.49 33.81 5.20
CA PRO A 458 21.55 34.77 4.63
C PRO A 458 22.27 36.04 4.19
N ALA A 459 21.85 36.60 3.05
CA ALA A 459 22.50 37.78 2.47
C ALA A 459 22.46 38.97 3.44
N ALA A 460 23.64 39.52 3.75
CA ALA A 460 23.74 40.67 4.65
C ALA A 460 23.04 41.89 4.04
N ARG A 461 21.97 42.38 4.68
CA ARG A 461 21.36 43.68 4.34
C ARG A 461 22.42 44.76 4.45
N SER A 462 22.76 45.39 3.34
CA SER A 462 23.75 46.47 3.27
C SER A 462 23.22 47.73 3.97
N VAL A 463 23.60 47.93 5.22
CA VAL A 463 23.36 49.20 5.93
C VAL A 463 24.27 50.27 5.33
N HIS A 464 23.72 51.09 4.43
CA HIS A 464 24.39 52.31 3.98
C HIS A 464 24.52 53.28 5.16
N LYS A 465 25.74 53.42 5.70
CA LYS A 465 26.13 54.62 6.45
C LYS A 465 26.91 55.54 5.50
N ALA A 466 26.39 56.74 5.27
CA ALA A 466 27.03 57.75 4.45
C ALA A 466 27.90 58.69 5.30
N SER A 467 29.13 58.95 4.84
CA SER A 467 30.08 59.97 5.36
C SER A 467 30.52 59.89 6.85
N GLY A 468 31.74 60.27 7.25
CA GLY A 468 32.95 60.53 6.46
C GLY A 468 33.68 61.82 6.85
N LEU A 469 34.82 61.69 7.55
CA LEU A 469 36.01 62.57 7.54
C LEU A 469 37.12 61.90 8.40
N PRO A 470 38.43 62.21 8.24
CA PRO A 470 39.52 61.42 8.82
C PRO A 470 40.28 62.08 9.99
N GLY A 471 40.91 61.26 10.84
CA GLY A 471 42.20 61.62 11.45
C GLY A 471 42.45 61.25 12.92
N VAL A 472 43.75 61.09 13.24
CA VAL A 472 44.35 61.02 14.58
C VAL A 472 44.06 59.71 15.36
N SER A 473 44.83 59.45 16.43
CA SER A 473 45.30 58.11 16.76
C SER A 473 45.50 57.80 18.26
N SER A 474 45.61 56.49 18.53
CA SER A 474 46.40 55.84 19.60
C SER A 474 45.83 55.63 21.02
N ALA A 475 46.31 54.53 21.60
CA ALA A 475 46.57 54.24 23.02
C ALA A 475 45.44 53.74 23.97
N ALA A 476 45.67 52.49 24.42
CA ALA A 476 45.61 51.99 25.81
C ALA A 476 44.27 51.81 26.58
N SER A 477 44.07 50.57 27.04
CA SER A 477 43.28 50.14 28.20
C SER A 477 44.05 50.34 29.52
N PRO A 478 43.58 49.89 30.71
CA PRO A 478 42.23 49.42 31.12
C PRO A 478 41.74 50.08 32.46
N GLU A 479 40.56 49.69 32.98
CA GLU A 479 40.36 49.05 34.31
C GLU A 479 38.86 48.91 34.70
N ALA A 480 38.59 48.18 35.79
CA ALA A 480 37.27 47.92 36.39
C ALA A 480 37.31 48.36 37.90
N PRO A 481 36.25 48.29 38.76
CA PRO A 481 35.31 47.17 38.91
C PRO A 481 33.84 47.51 39.32
N LYS A 482 33.06 46.42 39.54
CA LYS A 482 31.75 46.33 40.25
C LYS A 482 31.94 46.57 41.79
N PRO A 483 30.91 46.69 42.70
CA PRO A 483 29.57 46.03 42.63
C PRO A 483 28.33 46.65 43.37
N ILE A 484 27.11 46.13 43.04
CA ILE A 484 25.97 45.67 43.93
C ILE A 484 25.36 46.67 44.98
N PRO A 485 24.03 46.70 45.30
CA PRO A 485 22.97 45.68 45.10
C PRO A 485 21.65 46.15 44.41
N VAL A 486 20.73 45.19 44.23
CA VAL A 486 19.34 45.38 43.75
C VAL A 486 18.32 45.23 44.90
N ALA A 487 17.22 45.99 44.85
CA ALA A 487 16.01 45.75 45.64
C ALA A 487 14.80 45.47 44.72
N LYS A 488 13.86 44.62 45.17
CA LYS A 488 12.65 44.23 44.42
C LYS A 488 11.46 45.15 44.77
N PRO A 489 10.44 45.21 43.89
CA PRO A 489 9.17 44.61 44.30
C PRO A 489 8.67 43.52 43.31
N LYS A 490 7.45 43.01 43.53
CA LYS A 490 6.84 41.88 42.81
C LYS A 490 5.57 42.31 42.08
N SER A 491 5.31 41.70 40.92
CA SER A 491 3.94 41.33 40.49
C SER A 491 4.02 40.19 39.47
N THR A 492 3.12 39.22 39.58
CA THR A 492 3.09 38.01 38.73
C THR A 492 1.77 37.93 37.98
N PHE A 493 1.83 37.82 36.65
CA PHE A 493 0.80 37.20 35.84
C PHE A 493 1.46 36.32 34.77
N GLY A 494 0.85 35.18 34.48
CA GLY A 494 1.29 34.25 33.46
C GLY A 494 0.10 33.38 33.06
N PHE A 495 -0.12 33.25 31.76
CA PHE A 495 -1.15 32.39 31.21
C PHE A 495 -0.55 31.05 30.75
N SER A 496 -1.30 29.97 30.96
CA SER A 496 -0.96 28.64 30.47
C SER A 496 -2.17 28.02 29.78
N LEU A 497 -1.93 27.37 28.64
CA LEU A 497 -2.98 26.74 27.84
C LEU A 497 -3.54 25.49 28.56
N PRO A 498 -4.87 25.29 28.59
CA PRO A 498 -5.49 24.19 29.34
C PRO A 498 -5.38 22.86 28.59
N SER A 499 -4.90 21.81 29.27
CA SER A 499 -4.84 20.45 28.74
C SER A 499 -6.13 19.67 28.97
N LEU A 500 -6.85 19.35 27.89
CA LEU A 500 -8.07 18.54 27.93
C LEU A 500 -7.75 17.07 28.25
N THR A 501 -7.89 16.68 29.52
CA THR A 501 -7.84 15.28 29.97
C THR A 501 -9.09 14.90 30.76
N SER A 502 -9.95 14.08 30.14
CA SER A 502 -11.24 13.66 30.70
C SER A 502 -11.07 12.64 31.84
N LYS A 503 -10.99 13.12 33.08
CA LYS A 503 -10.89 12.26 34.28
C LYS A 503 -12.21 11.54 34.57
N LYS A 504 -12.33 10.27 34.12
CA LYS A 504 -13.19 9.30 34.80
C LYS A 504 -12.59 8.98 36.18
N LYS A 505 -13.41 9.06 37.23
CA LYS A 505 -13.15 8.44 38.54
C LYS A 505 -14.41 7.78 39.06
N GLU A 506 -14.34 6.48 39.29
CA GLU A 506 -15.20 5.81 40.26
C GLU A 506 -14.73 6.13 41.69
N PRO A 507 -15.62 5.97 42.67
CA PRO A 507 -15.22 5.31 43.92
C PRO A 507 -16.11 4.09 44.23
N GLN A 508 -15.59 3.19 45.07
CA GLN A 508 -16.23 1.92 45.37
C GLN A 508 -17.33 2.01 46.46
N LYS A 509 -18.21 1.01 46.42
CA LYS A 509 -19.19 0.57 47.45
C LYS A 509 -18.57 0.48 48.86
N PRO A 510 -19.35 0.50 49.97
CA PRO A 510 -20.44 -0.48 50.18
C PRO A 510 -21.66 -0.12 51.08
N VAL A 511 -22.53 -1.13 51.25
CA VAL A 511 -23.55 -1.37 52.30
C VAL A 511 -25.03 -0.96 52.02
N THR A 512 -25.93 -1.90 52.39
CA THR A 512 -27.41 -1.83 52.56
C THR A 512 -28.35 -1.46 51.39
N SER A 513 -29.17 -2.46 51.03
CA SER A 513 -30.57 -2.37 50.58
C SER A 513 -31.50 -2.00 51.77
N PRO A 514 -32.83 -1.72 51.63
CA PRO A 514 -33.73 -2.15 50.54
C PRO A 514 -34.84 -1.13 50.13
N THR A 515 -35.90 -1.65 49.50
CA THR A 515 -37.24 -1.08 49.21
C THR A 515 -37.41 -0.05 48.09
N SER A 516 -38.36 -0.37 47.19
CA SER A 516 -39.23 0.59 46.49
C SER A 516 -40.53 0.76 47.30
N PRO A 517 -41.41 1.76 47.03
CA PRO A 517 -42.38 1.59 45.94
C PRO A 517 -42.89 2.87 45.21
N ALA A 518 -43.34 2.65 43.97
CA ALA A 518 -44.54 3.16 43.28
C ALA A 518 -45.13 4.60 43.43
N SER A 519 -45.86 4.98 42.37
CA SER A 519 -46.99 5.94 42.32
C SER A 519 -46.66 7.46 42.27
N ALA A 520 -47.46 8.32 41.61
CA ALA A 520 -48.45 8.09 40.54
C ALA A 520 -48.84 9.38 39.78
N LYS A 521 -49.33 9.18 38.53
CA LYS A 521 -50.37 9.93 37.79
C LYS A 521 -50.62 11.42 38.11
N LYS A 522 -50.63 12.22 37.03
CA LYS A 522 -51.89 12.82 36.53
C LYS A 522 -51.88 13.01 35.02
N ALA A 523 -53.06 13.05 34.41
CA ALA A 523 -53.31 13.19 32.97
C ALA A 523 -54.67 13.87 32.76
N ALA A 524 -54.86 14.51 31.60
CA ALA A 524 -56.04 15.20 31.03
C ALA A 524 -55.49 16.38 30.17
N ASP A 525 -55.96 16.71 28.96
CA ASP A 525 -57.14 16.27 28.20
C ASP A 525 -56.88 16.16 26.68
N VAL A 526 -57.81 15.54 25.93
CA VAL A 526 -57.80 15.40 24.46
C VAL A 526 -59.23 15.49 23.89
N PRO A 527 -59.47 16.37 22.90
CA PRO A 527 -60.09 15.97 21.62
C PRO A 527 -59.45 16.69 20.40
N SER A 528 -59.54 16.24 19.14
CA SER A 528 -60.00 14.98 18.53
C SER A 528 -59.52 14.92 17.05
N LEU A 529 -59.22 13.71 16.53
CA LEU A 529 -58.88 13.41 15.12
C LEU A 529 -60.15 13.04 14.30
N PRO A 530 -60.13 12.71 12.97
CA PRO A 530 -59.00 12.51 12.02
C PRO A 530 -59.23 13.19 10.63
N PRO A 531 -58.53 12.80 9.53
CA PRO A 531 -57.12 12.37 9.32
C PRO A 531 -56.38 13.54 8.57
N ILE A 532 -55.43 13.47 7.62
CA ILE A 532 -54.60 12.48 6.87
C ILE A 532 -53.19 13.14 6.75
N GLY A 533 -52.02 12.49 6.77
CA GLY A 533 -51.70 11.05 6.88
C GLY A 533 -50.19 10.74 6.94
N GLN A 534 -49.59 10.34 5.81
CA GLN A 534 -48.17 9.95 5.63
C GLN A 534 -47.20 11.11 6.00
N LYS A 535 -46.54 11.17 7.17
CA LYS A 535 -45.56 10.27 7.84
C LYS A 535 -44.20 10.11 7.16
N SER A 536 -43.20 10.73 7.79
CA SER A 536 -41.82 10.25 7.88
C SER A 536 -41.67 9.15 8.96
N ALA A 537 -40.53 8.46 8.98
CA ALA A 537 -39.98 7.74 10.14
C ALA A 537 -38.47 7.48 9.92
N GLU A 538 -37.70 7.38 11.01
CA GLU A 538 -36.22 7.26 11.00
C GLU A 538 -35.73 5.81 11.11
N ALA A 539 -34.40 5.63 11.07
CA ALA A 539 -33.73 4.33 11.07
C ALA A 539 -33.66 3.65 12.47
N PRO A 540 -33.62 2.31 12.53
CA PRO A 540 -33.27 1.55 13.73
C PRO A 540 -31.84 0.95 13.71
N ALA A 541 -31.37 0.59 14.91
CA ALA A 541 -30.00 0.14 15.19
C ALA A 541 -29.53 -1.14 14.47
N ILE A 542 -28.22 -1.19 14.17
CA ILE A 542 -27.52 -2.38 13.65
C ILE A 542 -27.26 -3.37 14.79
N SER A 543 -27.74 -4.61 14.68
CA SER A 543 -27.24 -5.73 15.50
C SER A 543 -27.39 -7.07 14.78
N LYS A 544 -26.42 -7.97 15.02
CA LYS A 544 -26.25 -9.31 14.42
C LYS A 544 -25.87 -9.30 12.93
N ALA A 545 -25.17 -10.36 12.53
CA ALA A 545 -24.82 -10.61 11.14
C ALA A 545 -26.02 -11.27 10.44
N ASP A 546 -26.41 -10.73 9.28
CA ASP A 546 -27.33 -11.42 8.38
C ASP A 546 -26.63 -12.59 7.66
N PRO A 547 -27.34 -13.67 7.33
CA PRO A 547 -26.80 -14.77 6.54
C PRO A 547 -26.59 -14.34 5.09
N GLY A 548 -25.72 -15.07 4.37
CA GLY A 548 -25.61 -14.91 2.92
C GLY A 548 -26.95 -15.17 2.20
N PRO A 549 -27.13 -14.64 0.97
CA PRO A 549 -28.36 -14.81 0.22
C PRO A 549 -28.72 -16.29 0.09
N PRO A 550 -30.01 -16.67 0.20
CA PRO A 550 -30.41 -18.06 0.16
C PRO A 550 -30.02 -18.70 -1.18
N PRO A 551 -29.67 -20.00 -1.21
CA PRO A 551 -29.45 -20.70 -2.46
C PRO A 551 -30.72 -20.61 -3.30
N ILE A 552 -30.61 -20.10 -4.53
CA ILE A 552 -31.72 -20.01 -5.46
C ILE A 552 -32.17 -21.45 -5.76
N GLN A 553 -33.30 -21.85 -5.17
CA GLN A 553 -33.91 -23.13 -5.50
C GLN A 553 -34.38 -23.08 -6.95
N TRP A 554 -33.66 -23.79 -7.82
CA TRP A 554 -34.15 -24.12 -9.16
C TRP A 554 -35.58 -24.63 -9.03
N ALA A 555 -36.50 -24.02 -9.77
CA ALA A 555 -37.92 -24.38 -9.69
C ALA A 555 -38.08 -25.87 -9.95
N LYS A 556 -38.91 -26.55 -9.13
CA LYS A 556 -39.40 -27.89 -9.45
C LYS A 556 -40.21 -27.81 -10.73
N LEU A 557 -39.56 -28.02 -11.87
CA LEU A 557 -40.22 -28.34 -13.12
C LEU A 557 -41.04 -29.60 -12.89
N GLU A 558 -42.35 -29.48 -13.03
CA GLU A 558 -43.28 -30.56 -12.73
C GLU A 558 -43.03 -31.76 -13.64
N ALA A 559 -43.26 -32.97 -13.11
CA ALA A 559 -43.08 -34.19 -13.88
C ALA A 559 -44.09 -34.22 -15.04
N GLY A 560 -43.59 -34.11 -16.27
CA GLY A 560 -44.40 -34.36 -17.45
C GLY A 560 -44.98 -35.79 -17.44
N PRO A 561 -46.10 -36.03 -18.15
CA PRO A 561 -46.77 -37.33 -18.14
C PRO A 561 -45.83 -38.46 -18.60
N ALA A 562 -46.08 -39.65 -18.06
CA ALA A 562 -45.34 -40.85 -18.41
C ALA A 562 -45.43 -41.20 -19.91
N TRP A 563 -44.48 -42.02 -20.36
CA TRP A 563 -44.32 -42.46 -21.74
C TRP A 563 -45.66 -42.89 -22.39
N PRO A 564 -46.01 -42.38 -23.59
CA PRO A 564 -47.05 -42.99 -24.39
C PRO A 564 -46.64 -44.41 -24.74
N THR A 565 -47.44 -45.40 -24.35
CA THR A 565 -47.35 -46.77 -24.89
C THR A 565 -47.64 -46.73 -26.40
N GLU A 566 -47.13 -47.72 -27.15
CA GLU A 566 -47.07 -47.67 -28.62
C GLU A 566 -48.44 -47.57 -29.33
N GLU A 567 -48.96 -46.35 -29.51
CA GLU A 567 -49.90 -46.08 -30.59
C GLU A 567 -49.11 -45.81 -31.89
N ARG A 568 -49.27 -46.72 -32.86
CA ARG A 568 -48.69 -46.62 -34.20
C ARG A 568 -49.36 -45.50 -35.02
N SER A 569 -49.05 -44.25 -34.70
CA SER A 569 -49.27 -43.10 -35.58
C SER A 569 -48.58 -43.35 -36.92
N LYS A 570 -49.36 -43.45 -38.01
CA LYS A 570 -48.83 -43.79 -39.35
C LYS A 570 -48.09 -42.65 -40.06
N HIS A 571 -47.87 -41.51 -39.39
CA HIS A 571 -47.25 -40.31 -39.98
C HIS A 571 -46.18 -39.63 -39.10
N SER A 572 -45.79 -40.20 -37.96
CA SER A 572 -44.73 -39.64 -37.10
C SER A 572 -43.34 -39.95 -37.65
N HIS A 573 -42.66 -38.92 -38.16
CA HIS A 573 -41.25 -38.91 -38.58
C HIS A 573 -40.29 -39.00 -37.38
N GLN A 574 -40.31 -40.14 -36.69
CA GLN A 574 -39.65 -40.32 -35.40
C GLN A 574 -38.84 -41.62 -35.35
N HIS A 575 -37.54 -41.50 -35.08
CA HIS A 575 -36.59 -42.59 -34.94
C HIS A 575 -36.17 -42.75 -33.48
N SER A 576 -35.79 -43.96 -33.07
CA SER A 576 -35.16 -44.24 -31.77
C SER A 576 -33.76 -44.84 -31.94
N VAL A 577 -32.89 -44.59 -30.96
CA VAL A 577 -31.57 -45.22 -30.80
C VAL A 577 -31.49 -45.86 -29.41
N GLU A 578 -31.27 -47.17 -29.37
CA GLU A 578 -30.93 -47.92 -28.15
C GLU A 578 -29.41 -47.99 -27.95
N ALA A 579 -28.96 -48.09 -26.70
CA ALA A 579 -27.55 -48.16 -26.34
C ALA A 579 -26.80 -49.27 -27.12
N GLY A 580 -25.68 -48.91 -27.75
CA GLY A 580 -24.89 -49.79 -28.60
C GLY A 580 -25.20 -49.69 -30.11
N ASN A 581 -26.30 -49.05 -30.51
CA ASN A 581 -26.55 -48.69 -31.92
C ASN A 581 -25.96 -47.30 -32.23
N SER A 582 -25.54 -47.08 -33.49
CA SER A 582 -24.99 -45.78 -33.91
C SER A 582 -26.08 -44.72 -34.10
N ILE A 583 -25.83 -43.55 -33.52
CA ILE A 583 -26.60 -42.32 -33.74
C ILE A 583 -26.39 -41.81 -35.17
N ASN A 584 -25.15 -41.85 -35.67
CA ASN A 584 -24.81 -41.41 -37.03
C ASN A 584 -25.59 -42.18 -38.11
N ASP A 585 -25.81 -43.49 -37.94
CA ASP A 585 -26.59 -44.28 -38.89
C ASP A 585 -28.08 -43.92 -38.92
N LYS A 586 -28.65 -43.40 -37.81
CA LYS A 586 -29.99 -42.78 -37.85
C LYS A 586 -29.97 -41.42 -38.55
N ILE A 587 -28.97 -40.57 -38.31
CA ILE A 587 -28.82 -39.28 -39.02
C ILE A 587 -28.71 -39.50 -40.54
N ARG A 588 -27.98 -40.54 -40.98
CA ARG A 588 -27.86 -40.93 -42.39
C ARG A 588 -29.20 -41.25 -43.07
N ILE A 589 -30.09 -42.01 -42.41
CA ILE A 589 -31.40 -42.38 -42.98
C ILE A 589 -32.50 -41.34 -42.75
N ALA A 590 -32.34 -40.45 -41.76
CA ALA A 590 -33.28 -39.39 -41.44
C ALA A 590 -33.37 -38.33 -42.56
N LYS A 591 -34.53 -37.69 -42.68
CA LYS A 591 -34.76 -36.49 -43.52
C LYS A 591 -34.66 -35.22 -42.66
N ASP A 592 -34.45 -34.08 -43.29
CA ASP A 592 -34.58 -32.79 -42.60
C ASP A 592 -35.97 -32.65 -41.98
N GLY A 593 -36.03 -32.22 -40.72
CA GLY A 593 -37.24 -32.17 -39.89
C GLY A 593 -37.51 -33.44 -39.06
N ASP A 594 -36.87 -34.58 -39.33
CA ASP A 594 -37.06 -35.81 -38.54
C ASP A 594 -36.57 -35.63 -37.09
N LYS A 595 -37.21 -36.36 -36.15
CA LYS A 595 -36.83 -36.42 -34.74
C LYS A 595 -36.17 -37.76 -34.39
N ILE A 596 -35.04 -37.71 -33.69
CA ILE A 596 -34.26 -38.88 -33.24
C ILE A 596 -34.21 -38.87 -31.70
N MET A 597 -34.82 -39.88 -31.09
CA MET A 597 -34.84 -40.08 -29.62
C MET A 597 -33.69 -41.00 -29.20
N ILE A 598 -32.86 -40.55 -28.25
CA ILE A 598 -31.73 -41.30 -27.71
C ILE A 598 -32.09 -41.85 -26.34
N HIS A 599 -32.07 -43.18 -26.19
CA HIS A 599 -32.30 -43.85 -24.90
C HIS A 599 -31.08 -43.75 -23.98
N PRO A 600 -31.22 -43.99 -22.66
CA PRO A 600 -30.09 -43.96 -21.73
C PRO A 600 -28.96 -44.93 -22.10
N GLY A 601 -27.72 -44.54 -21.85
CA GLY A 601 -26.54 -45.37 -22.11
C GLY A 601 -25.32 -44.59 -22.62
N GLU A 602 -24.20 -45.28 -22.77
CA GLU A 602 -22.98 -44.73 -23.37
C GLU A 602 -22.87 -45.05 -24.87
N TYR A 603 -22.61 -44.01 -25.68
CA TYR A 603 -22.46 -44.07 -27.13
C TYR A 603 -21.04 -43.66 -27.50
N HIS A 604 -20.14 -44.63 -27.71
CA HIS A 604 -18.72 -44.38 -28.00
C HIS A 604 -18.46 -44.03 -29.47
N GLU A 605 -19.08 -42.96 -29.96
CA GLU A 605 -18.88 -42.44 -31.32
C GLU A 605 -18.66 -40.92 -31.34
N SER A 606 -18.24 -40.40 -32.50
CA SER A 606 -18.28 -38.96 -32.80
C SER A 606 -19.52 -38.70 -33.63
N VAL A 607 -20.51 -37.99 -33.08
CA VAL A 607 -21.76 -37.66 -33.79
C VAL A 607 -21.53 -36.50 -34.75
N ILE A 608 -21.97 -36.65 -36.00
CA ILE A 608 -21.90 -35.59 -37.02
C ILE A 608 -23.32 -35.16 -37.37
N LEU A 609 -23.61 -33.87 -37.21
CA LEU A 609 -24.89 -33.24 -37.53
C LEU A 609 -24.72 -32.37 -38.79
N ASP A 610 -24.89 -33.01 -39.94
CA ASP A 610 -24.82 -32.45 -41.30
C ASP A 610 -26.20 -32.26 -41.96
N LYS A 611 -27.28 -32.53 -41.22
CA LYS A 611 -28.69 -32.35 -41.60
C LYS A 611 -29.47 -31.60 -40.52
N VAL A 612 -30.59 -30.99 -40.89
CA VAL A 612 -31.48 -30.24 -40.00
C VAL A 612 -32.45 -31.20 -39.28
N VAL A 613 -31.93 -31.99 -38.33
CA VAL A 613 -32.72 -32.94 -37.52
C VAL A 613 -32.78 -32.55 -36.04
N THR A 614 -33.76 -33.08 -35.31
CA THR A 614 -33.88 -32.90 -33.86
C THR A 614 -33.42 -34.15 -33.11
N ILE A 615 -32.27 -34.09 -32.44
CA ILE A 615 -31.75 -35.12 -31.55
C ILE A 615 -32.14 -34.79 -30.10
N CYS A 616 -32.81 -35.72 -29.42
CA CYS A 616 -33.28 -35.53 -28.04
C CYS A 616 -32.91 -36.75 -27.18
N GLY A 617 -32.09 -36.55 -26.16
CA GLY A 617 -31.89 -37.52 -25.10
C GLY A 617 -33.10 -37.61 -24.15
N SER A 618 -33.21 -38.73 -23.45
CA SER A 618 -34.34 -39.03 -22.55
C SER A 618 -34.20 -38.48 -21.13
N TRP A 619 -33.27 -37.55 -20.87
CA TRP A 619 -32.92 -36.99 -19.55
C TRP A 619 -34.15 -36.58 -18.71
N LYS A 620 -35.16 -35.97 -19.34
CA LYS A 620 -36.41 -35.53 -18.69
C LYS A 620 -37.18 -36.63 -17.95
N CYS A 621 -36.94 -37.91 -18.23
CA CYS A 621 -37.69 -39.03 -17.66
C CYS A 621 -36.89 -39.86 -16.64
N SER A 622 -35.56 -39.75 -16.58
CA SER A 622 -34.73 -40.53 -15.64
C SER A 622 -33.38 -39.84 -15.37
N PRO A 623 -33.28 -38.96 -14.35
CA PRO A 623 -32.03 -38.29 -13.99
C PRO A 623 -30.90 -39.25 -13.56
N SER A 624 -31.24 -40.48 -13.17
CA SER A 624 -30.29 -41.53 -12.79
C SER A 624 -29.68 -42.29 -13.96
N ALA A 625 -30.14 -42.06 -15.20
CA ALA A 625 -29.65 -42.76 -16.40
C ALA A 625 -29.67 -41.82 -17.62
N PRO A 626 -28.58 -41.06 -17.87
CA PRO A 626 -28.48 -40.15 -19.01
C PRO A 626 -28.05 -40.86 -20.31
N ALA A 627 -28.20 -40.16 -21.43
CA ALA A 627 -27.53 -40.50 -22.68
C ALA A 627 -26.18 -39.77 -22.75
N ILE A 628 -25.08 -40.52 -22.85
CA ILE A 628 -23.70 -39.98 -22.84
C ILE A 628 -23.01 -40.33 -24.16
N VAL A 629 -22.63 -39.33 -24.95
CA VAL A 629 -21.85 -39.49 -26.19
C VAL A 629 -20.37 -39.27 -25.89
N ILE A 630 -19.52 -40.26 -26.21
CA ILE A 630 -18.12 -40.32 -25.75
C ILE A 630 -17.14 -40.30 -26.94
N GLY A 631 -16.65 -39.10 -27.25
CA GLY A 631 -15.62 -38.87 -28.25
C GLY A 631 -14.23 -39.30 -27.74
N ARG A 632 -13.64 -40.32 -28.36
CA ARG A 632 -12.30 -40.85 -28.00
C ARG A 632 -11.24 -40.24 -28.90
N GLY A 633 -10.52 -39.22 -28.42
CA GLY A 633 -9.48 -38.50 -29.19
C GLY A 633 -9.98 -37.68 -30.39
N LYS A 634 -11.29 -37.47 -30.48
CA LYS A 634 -12.02 -36.66 -31.48
C LYS A 634 -13.20 -35.96 -30.78
N PRO A 635 -13.81 -34.91 -31.37
CA PRO A 635 -15.05 -34.34 -30.85
C PRO A 635 -16.12 -35.42 -30.63
N ALA A 636 -16.94 -35.26 -29.59
CA ALA A 636 -18.12 -36.08 -29.34
C ALA A 636 -19.29 -35.63 -30.23
N LEU A 637 -19.34 -34.34 -30.57
CA LEU A 637 -20.30 -33.77 -31.52
C LEU A 637 -19.62 -32.78 -32.47
N THR A 638 -19.90 -32.91 -33.76
CA THR A 638 -19.54 -31.93 -34.80
C THR A 638 -20.82 -31.49 -35.52
N VAL A 639 -21.06 -30.18 -35.60
CA VAL A 639 -22.23 -29.60 -36.26
C VAL A 639 -21.79 -28.71 -37.42
N THR A 640 -22.35 -28.99 -38.60
CA THR A 640 -22.06 -28.30 -39.87
C THR A 640 -23.32 -27.85 -40.62
N ALA A 641 -24.50 -28.22 -40.13
CA ALA A 641 -25.82 -27.78 -40.61
C ALA A 641 -26.64 -27.16 -39.45
N GLY A 642 -27.93 -26.86 -39.69
CA GLY A 642 -28.88 -26.51 -38.63
C GLY A 642 -29.35 -27.72 -37.82
N GLY A 643 -30.44 -27.57 -37.07
CA GLY A 643 -31.06 -28.64 -36.27
C GLY A 643 -31.07 -28.32 -34.77
N THR A 644 -31.47 -29.31 -33.97
CA THR A 644 -31.58 -29.16 -32.51
C THR A 644 -30.99 -30.37 -31.81
N VAL A 645 -30.14 -30.16 -30.81
CA VAL A 645 -29.58 -31.19 -29.93
C VAL A 645 -29.98 -30.86 -28.51
N SER A 646 -30.56 -31.80 -27.78
CA SER A 646 -31.02 -31.55 -26.41
C SER A 646 -30.90 -32.76 -25.49
N PHE A 647 -30.76 -32.49 -24.18
CA PHE A 647 -30.83 -33.49 -23.11
C PHE A 647 -29.79 -34.63 -23.19
N ILE A 648 -28.57 -34.33 -23.65
CA ILE A 648 -27.45 -35.28 -23.84
C ILE A 648 -26.18 -34.75 -23.15
N THR A 649 -25.40 -35.67 -22.58
CA THR A 649 -24.03 -35.38 -22.10
C THR A 649 -23.02 -35.71 -23.19
N PHE A 650 -22.17 -34.75 -23.54
CA PHE A 650 -21.02 -34.95 -24.44
C PHE A 650 -19.74 -35.00 -23.60
N ARG A 651 -18.97 -36.08 -23.73
CA ARG A 651 -17.74 -36.29 -22.97
C ARG A 651 -16.59 -36.62 -23.90
N CYS A 652 -15.46 -35.92 -23.78
CA CYS A 652 -14.25 -36.25 -24.55
C CYS A 652 -13.14 -36.79 -23.66
N VAL A 653 -12.67 -37.98 -24.03
CA VAL A 653 -11.64 -38.75 -23.31
C VAL A 653 -10.44 -39.02 -24.21
N THR A 654 -9.28 -39.24 -23.60
CA THR A 654 -8.09 -39.73 -24.30
C THR A 654 -8.38 -41.08 -24.95
N GLY A 655 -7.97 -41.26 -26.20
CA GLY A 655 -8.05 -42.54 -26.89
C GLY A 655 -7.18 -43.62 -26.24
N PRO A 656 -7.36 -44.91 -26.60
CA PRO A 656 -6.52 -45.99 -26.10
C PRO A 656 -5.04 -45.74 -26.46
N SER A 657 -4.17 -45.85 -25.46
CA SER A 657 -2.73 -45.56 -25.60
C SER A 657 -2.04 -46.59 -26.49
N VAL A 658 -1.70 -46.22 -27.72
CA VAL A 658 -0.67 -46.93 -28.50
C VAL A 658 0.68 -46.57 -27.90
N ALA A 659 1.41 -47.56 -27.40
CA ALA A 659 2.68 -47.33 -26.71
C ALA A 659 3.84 -47.13 -27.71
N SER A 660 4.25 -45.88 -27.95
CA SER A 660 5.45 -45.57 -28.74
C SER A 660 6.14 -44.26 -28.31
N ALA A 661 7.43 -44.37 -28.01
CA ALA A 661 8.50 -43.37 -28.11
C ALA A 661 8.29 -41.93 -27.56
N ASP A 662 9.05 -41.65 -26.50
CA ASP A 662 9.90 -40.45 -26.30
C ASP A 662 9.28 -39.02 -26.25
N PRO A 663 9.24 -38.39 -25.06
CA PRO A 663 8.95 -36.97 -24.88
C PRO A 663 10.19 -36.08 -24.61
N GLN A 664 11.37 -36.35 -25.20
CA GLN A 664 12.51 -35.41 -25.17
C GLN A 664 12.27 -34.14 -26.01
N ARG A 665 11.40 -33.24 -25.56
CA ARG A 665 11.44 -31.81 -25.94
C ARG A 665 10.72 -30.91 -24.93
N LEU A 666 11.50 -30.09 -24.22
CA LEU A 666 11.03 -28.92 -23.49
C LEU A 666 11.62 -27.66 -24.17
N PRO A 667 10.82 -26.84 -24.88
CA PRO A 667 11.21 -25.46 -25.15
C PRO A 667 11.14 -24.67 -23.83
N GLY A 668 12.16 -23.86 -23.56
CA GLY A 668 12.22 -22.99 -22.38
C GLY A 668 12.03 -21.51 -22.72
N GLN A 669 12.36 -20.66 -21.75
CA GLN A 669 12.33 -19.19 -21.81
C GLN A 669 10.93 -18.54 -21.78
N ALA A 670 10.48 -18.20 -20.57
CA ALA A 670 9.78 -16.94 -20.35
C ALA A 670 10.82 -15.90 -19.88
N VAL A 671 10.67 -14.64 -20.27
CA VAL A 671 11.68 -13.58 -20.10
C VAL A 671 11.31 -12.63 -18.95
N ASP A 672 12.32 -12.10 -18.26
CA ASP A 672 12.15 -11.22 -17.10
C ASP A 672 11.72 -9.79 -17.47
N GLY A 673 10.66 -9.32 -16.80
CA GLY A 673 10.18 -7.93 -16.82
C GLY A 673 9.46 -7.48 -18.10
N PRO A 674 8.65 -6.40 -18.04
CA PRO A 674 8.01 -5.80 -19.21
C PRO A 674 9.01 -4.98 -20.05
N LYS A 675 10.04 -5.63 -20.61
CA LYS A 675 10.40 -5.31 -21.99
C LYS A 675 9.34 -5.96 -22.87
N SER A 676 8.39 -5.14 -23.32
CA SER A 676 7.32 -5.49 -24.27
C SER A 676 6.51 -6.76 -23.94
N SER A 677 5.30 -6.58 -23.40
CA SER A 677 4.28 -7.63 -23.32
C SER A 677 3.64 -7.92 -24.68
N GLY A 678 4.46 -8.10 -25.72
CA GLY A 678 4.06 -8.81 -26.93
C GLY A 678 3.85 -10.26 -26.53
N ALA A 679 2.59 -10.70 -26.47
CA ALA A 679 2.29 -12.09 -26.19
C ALA A 679 2.89 -12.97 -27.30
N ALA A 680 3.92 -13.74 -26.97
CA ALA A 680 4.29 -14.88 -27.78
C ALA A 680 3.12 -15.86 -27.70
N GLU A 681 2.26 -15.84 -28.72
CA GLU A 681 1.21 -16.83 -28.86
C GLU A 681 1.87 -18.21 -28.88
N GLU A 682 1.46 -19.09 -27.96
CA GLU A 682 1.26 -20.48 -28.38
C GLU A 682 0.14 -20.44 -29.43
N THR A 683 0.53 -20.18 -30.69
CA THR A 683 -0.40 -20.10 -31.82
C THR A 683 -1.19 -21.41 -31.81
N LEU A 684 -2.48 -21.32 -31.49
CA LEU A 684 -3.32 -22.51 -31.32
C LEU A 684 -3.32 -23.26 -32.64
N VAL A 685 -2.59 -24.38 -32.72
CA VAL A 685 -2.26 -25.03 -33.99
C VAL A 685 -3.54 -25.26 -34.77
N SER A 686 -3.53 -24.87 -36.05
CA SER A 686 -4.70 -24.82 -36.93
C SER A 686 -5.30 -26.21 -37.17
N GLY A 687 -6.10 -26.67 -36.20
CA GLY A 687 -6.70 -27.98 -36.11
C GLY A 687 -7.53 -28.08 -34.83
N THR A 688 -8.86 -28.09 -34.98
CA THR A 688 -9.82 -28.13 -33.86
C THR A 688 -9.61 -29.33 -32.94
N SER A 689 -9.37 -29.06 -31.65
CA SER A 689 -9.61 -30.03 -30.58
C SER A 689 -10.58 -29.40 -29.57
N ALA A 690 -11.85 -29.77 -29.70
CA ALA A 690 -12.94 -29.41 -28.80
C ALA A 690 -13.85 -30.63 -28.60
N CYS A 691 -14.62 -30.67 -27.51
CA CYS A 691 -15.59 -31.75 -27.29
C CYS A 691 -16.82 -31.60 -28.19
N VAL A 692 -17.27 -30.35 -28.39
CA VAL A 692 -18.29 -29.97 -29.38
C VAL A 692 -17.70 -28.93 -30.33
N VAL A 693 -17.87 -29.13 -31.64
CA VAL A 693 -17.51 -28.15 -32.68
C VAL A 693 -18.77 -27.73 -33.43
N ILE A 694 -19.04 -26.43 -33.51
CA ILE A 694 -20.12 -25.84 -34.32
C ILE A 694 -19.50 -24.91 -35.36
N SER A 695 -19.87 -25.08 -36.63
CA SER A 695 -19.16 -24.45 -37.75
C SER A 695 -20.03 -24.31 -39.01
N ASN A 696 -19.44 -23.83 -40.11
CA ASN A 696 -20.03 -23.87 -41.45
C ASN A 696 -21.40 -23.17 -41.55
N LYS A 697 -21.53 -21.97 -40.97
CA LYS A 697 -22.78 -21.17 -40.98
C LYS A 697 -23.95 -21.84 -40.25
N SER A 698 -23.66 -22.79 -39.36
CA SER A 698 -24.67 -23.47 -38.55
C SER A 698 -25.43 -22.49 -37.65
N THR A 699 -26.75 -22.61 -37.66
CA THR A 699 -27.71 -21.95 -36.75
C THR A 699 -28.33 -22.94 -35.76
N ALA A 700 -27.63 -24.04 -35.48
CA ALA A 700 -28.16 -25.12 -34.65
C ALA A 700 -28.44 -24.68 -33.20
N THR A 701 -29.43 -25.32 -32.59
CA THR A 701 -29.79 -25.11 -31.18
C THR A 701 -29.28 -26.25 -30.32
N MET A 702 -28.60 -25.95 -29.22
CA MET A 702 -28.10 -26.90 -28.22
C MET A 702 -28.74 -26.57 -26.87
N GLU A 703 -29.61 -27.44 -26.35
CA GLU A 703 -30.50 -27.14 -25.22
C GLU A 703 -30.38 -28.15 -24.07
N ASN A 704 -30.08 -27.67 -22.86
CA ASN A 704 -30.02 -28.50 -21.64
C ASN A 704 -29.08 -29.71 -21.79
N CYS A 705 -27.90 -29.48 -22.37
CA CYS A 705 -26.85 -30.48 -22.57
C CYS A 705 -25.67 -30.22 -21.62
N ALA A 706 -24.96 -31.29 -21.25
CA ALA A 706 -23.71 -31.21 -20.48
C ALA A 706 -22.50 -31.47 -21.40
N VAL A 707 -21.37 -30.80 -21.15
CA VAL A 707 -20.12 -30.96 -21.91
C VAL A 707 -18.94 -31.10 -20.95
N GLU A 708 -18.29 -32.27 -20.96
CA GLU A 708 -17.24 -32.67 -20.02
C GLU A 708 -15.91 -33.01 -20.72
N VAL A 709 -14.84 -32.26 -20.44
CA VAL A 709 -13.53 -32.46 -21.10
C VAL A 709 -12.48 -33.09 -20.18
N ALA A 710 -12.35 -34.42 -20.24
CA ALA A 710 -11.28 -35.15 -19.55
C ALA A 710 -9.90 -35.00 -20.25
N MET A 711 -9.88 -34.70 -21.55
CA MET A 711 -8.65 -34.59 -22.35
C MET A 711 -7.83 -33.32 -22.03
N ARG A 712 -6.51 -33.35 -22.29
CA ARG A 712 -5.63 -32.16 -22.25
C ARG A 712 -5.67 -31.42 -23.60
N GLY A 713 -5.51 -30.09 -23.58
CA GLY A 713 -5.44 -29.25 -24.80
C GLY A 713 -6.78 -28.96 -25.49
N MET A 714 -7.87 -29.55 -25.03
CA MET A 714 -9.17 -29.53 -25.70
C MET A 714 -10.15 -28.53 -25.06
N ALA A 715 -10.88 -27.75 -25.87
CA ALA A 715 -11.97 -26.88 -25.43
C ALA A 715 -13.27 -27.66 -25.16
N GLY A 716 -14.22 -27.09 -24.41
CA GLY A 716 -15.56 -27.64 -24.24
C GLY A 716 -16.35 -27.55 -25.54
N ILE A 717 -16.84 -26.35 -25.84
CA ILE A 717 -17.53 -26.02 -27.10
C ILE A 717 -16.70 -24.99 -27.87
N THR A 718 -16.42 -25.24 -29.16
CA THR A 718 -15.86 -24.22 -30.07
C THR A 718 -16.89 -23.89 -31.14
N VAL A 719 -17.22 -22.60 -31.27
CA VAL A 719 -18.02 -22.04 -32.36
C VAL A 719 -17.09 -21.26 -33.28
N GLN A 720 -17.05 -21.62 -34.57
CA GLN A 720 -16.06 -21.06 -35.50
C GLN A 720 -16.61 -20.76 -36.91
N GLY A 721 -15.97 -19.80 -37.56
CA GLY A 721 -16.26 -19.35 -38.92
C GLY A 721 -17.36 -18.28 -38.98
N ALA A 722 -17.22 -17.38 -39.96
CA ALA A 722 -18.21 -16.33 -40.23
C ALA A 722 -19.59 -16.90 -40.54
N ASP A 723 -20.63 -16.16 -40.16
CA ASP A 723 -22.06 -16.48 -40.25
C ASP A 723 -22.52 -17.72 -39.44
N THR A 724 -21.62 -18.45 -38.77
CA THR A 724 -22.00 -19.46 -37.76
C THR A 724 -22.64 -18.74 -36.56
N ASN A 725 -23.86 -19.10 -36.20
CA ASN A 725 -24.67 -18.41 -35.18
C ASN A 725 -25.63 -19.38 -34.43
N PRO A 726 -25.12 -20.28 -33.58
CA PRO A 726 -25.94 -21.22 -32.82
C PRO A 726 -26.62 -20.56 -31.61
N LEU A 727 -27.70 -21.18 -31.14
CA LEU A 727 -28.25 -20.95 -29.81
C LEU A 727 -27.76 -22.06 -28.87
N ILE A 728 -27.04 -21.71 -27.80
CA ILE A 728 -26.63 -22.66 -26.76
C ILE A 728 -27.33 -22.21 -25.47
N LYS A 729 -28.21 -23.05 -24.93
CA LYS A 729 -29.15 -22.66 -23.89
C LYS A 729 -29.25 -23.67 -22.75
N GLY A 730 -29.15 -23.19 -21.51
CA GLY A 730 -29.25 -24.03 -20.30
C GLY A 730 -28.18 -25.11 -20.21
N CYS A 731 -27.04 -24.94 -20.87
CA CYS A 731 -26.00 -25.97 -20.97
C CYS A 731 -24.95 -25.84 -19.86
N GLU A 732 -24.43 -26.97 -19.39
CA GLU A 732 -23.37 -27.08 -18.37
C GLU A 732 -22.05 -27.47 -19.05
N VAL A 733 -20.97 -26.68 -18.88
CA VAL A 733 -19.73 -26.84 -19.65
C VAL A 733 -18.50 -26.76 -18.76
N SER A 734 -17.76 -27.87 -18.65
CA SER A 734 -16.65 -27.98 -17.71
C SER A 734 -15.42 -28.78 -18.18
N GLY A 735 -14.30 -28.50 -17.52
CA GLY A 735 -13.01 -29.17 -17.70
C GLY A 735 -12.25 -28.82 -18.99
N GLY A 736 -12.80 -28.02 -19.90
CA GLY A 736 -12.12 -27.61 -21.15
C GLY A 736 -10.90 -26.72 -20.90
N VAL A 737 -10.12 -26.41 -21.94
CA VAL A 737 -9.12 -25.33 -21.91
C VAL A 737 -9.84 -23.99 -21.85
N ALA A 738 -10.58 -23.66 -22.92
CA ALA A 738 -11.77 -22.82 -22.83
C ALA A 738 -12.98 -23.70 -22.45
N GLY A 739 -13.93 -23.16 -21.69
CA GLY A 739 -15.27 -23.78 -21.60
C GLY A 739 -16.01 -23.63 -22.92
N ILE A 740 -16.27 -22.38 -23.31
CA ILE A 740 -16.83 -22.02 -24.63
C ILE A 740 -15.88 -21.05 -25.33
N GLU A 741 -15.47 -21.36 -26.56
CA GLU A 741 -14.62 -20.53 -27.41
C GLU A 741 -15.41 -20.08 -28.66
N LEU A 742 -15.48 -18.77 -28.91
CA LEU A 742 -15.99 -18.21 -30.17
C LEU A 742 -14.86 -17.54 -30.94
N ARG A 743 -14.67 -17.91 -32.21
CA ARG A 743 -13.54 -17.48 -33.04
C ARG A 743 -13.87 -17.32 -34.51
N GLU A 744 -12.95 -16.73 -35.27
CA GLU A 744 -13.04 -16.61 -36.74
C GLU A 744 -14.31 -15.85 -37.21
N LYS A 745 -14.68 -14.77 -36.50
CA LYS A 745 -15.90 -13.96 -36.71
C LYS A 745 -17.21 -14.70 -36.43
N ALA A 746 -17.17 -15.79 -35.68
CA ALA A 746 -18.37 -16.48 -35.20
C ALA A 746 -19.32 -15.52 -34.46
N GLN A 747 -20.60 -15.74 -34.69
CA GLN A 747 -21.68 -15.22 -33.87
C GLN A 747 -22.17 -16.38 -32.97
N GLY A 748 -23.15 -16.11 -32.13
CA GLY A 748 -23.80 -17.14 -31.32
C GLY A 748 -24.52 -16.52 -30.14
N THR A 749 -25.61 -17.14 -29.70
CA THR A 749 -26.34 -16.74 -28.50
C THR A 749 -26.15 -17.78 -27.42
N LEU A 750 -25.58 -17.39 -26.28
CA LEU A 750 -25.48 -18.18 -25.06
C LEU A 750 -26.55 -17.68 -24.08
N GLU A 751 -27.49 -18.53 -23.65
CA GLU A 751 -28.51 -18.15 -22.67
C GLU A 751 -28.55 -19.12 -21.49
N GLN A 752 -28.51 -18.62 -20.25
CA GLN A 752 -28.73 -19.41 -19.04
C GLN A 752 -27.74 -20.59 -18.86
N CYS A 753 -26.56 -20.53 -19.49
CA CYS A 753 -25.53 -21.55 -19.40
C CYS A 753 -24.69 -21.43 -18.12
N ASN A 754 -24.18 -22.57 -17.63
CA ASN A 754 -23.23 -22.63 -16.52
C ASN A 754 -21.86 -23.12 -17.01
N VAL A 755 -20.81 -22.30 -16.86
CA VAL A 755 -19.49 -22.56 -17.46
C VAL A 755 -18.40 -22.50 -16.40
N HIS A 756 -17.90 -23.67 -15.98
CA HIS A 756 -17.09 -23.79 -14.77
C HIS A 756 -15.98 -24.84 -14.80
N ASP A 757 -15.04 -24.71 -13.85
CA ASP A 757 -13.90 -25.63 -13.66
C ASP A 757 -13.01 -25.86 -14.90
N ASN A 758 -13.02 -24.91 -15.85
CA ASN A 758 -12.18 -24.97 -17.04
C ASN A 758 -10.72 -24.58 -16.71
N LYS A 759 -9.79 -25.20 -17.43
CA LYS A 759 -8.33 -25.20 -17.23
C LYS A 759 -7.67 -23.86 -17.60
N ARG A 760 -8.35 -23.00 -18.36
CA ARG A 760 -8.05 -21.56 -18.53
C ARG A 760 -9.31 -20.73 -18.27
N SER A 761 -9.89 -20.11 -19.29
CA SER A 761 -11.02 -19.19 -19.14
C SER A 761 -12.37 -19.87 -19.37
N GLY A 762 -13.43 -19.36 -18.76
CA GLY A 762 -14.79 -19.89 -18.93
C GLY A 762 -15.32 -19.66 -20.35
N ILE A 763 -15.55 -18.41 -20.73
CA ILE A 763 -15.94 -18.00 -22.08
C ILE A 763 -14.80 -17.19 -22.71
N MET A 764 -14.35 -17.61 -23.89
CA MET A 764 -13.31 -16.96 -24.69
C MET A 764 -13.88 -16.42 -26.00
N VAL A 765 -13.57 -15.16 -26.32
CA VAL A 765 -14.02 -14.48 -27.54
C VAL A 765 -12.82 -13.91 -28.28
N ASN A 766 -12.57 -14.43 -29.48
CA ASN A 766 -11.40 -14.16 -30.30
C ASN A 766 -11.87 -13.60 -31.66
N GLY A 767 -11.77 -12.29 -31.88
CA GLY A 767 -12.20 -11.63 -33.13
C GLY A 767 -13.63 -12.00 -33.58
N SER A 768 -14.56 -12.08 -32.62
CA SER A 768 -15.92 -12.63 -32.76
C SER A 768 -16.91 -11.85 -31.88
N ALA A 769 -18.23 -11.99 -32.08
CA ALA A 769 -19.23 -11.15 -31.42
C ALA A 769 -20.45 -11.96 -30.90
N PRO A 770 -20.32 -12.70 -29.79
CA PRO A 770 -21.45 -13.41 -29.19
C PRO A 770 -22.47 -12.48 -28.52
N ILE A 771 -23.69 -12.99 -28.36
CA ILE A 771 -24.65 -12.52 -27.37
C ILE A 771 -24.63 -13.50 -26.20
N VAL A 772 -24.50 -13.02 -24.96
CA VAL A 772 -24.43 -13.85 -23.74
C VAL A 772 -25.41 -13.29 -22.73
N LYS A 773 -26.38 -14.08 -22.28
CA LYS A 773 -27.46 -13.65 -21.36
C LYS A 773 -27.61 -14.61 -20.19
N ASP A 774 -27.81 -14.08 -18.99
CA ASP A 774 -28.22 -14.84 -17.80
C ASP A 774 -27.25 -16.00 -17.44
N CYS A 775 -26.00 -15.93 -17.90
CA CYS A 775 -25.02 -17.01 -17.75
C CYS A 775 -24.24 -16.90 -16.42
N MET A 776 -23.95 -18.07 -15.84
CA MET A 776 -23.06 -18.21 -14.68
C MET A 776 -21.69 -18.71 -15.15
N VAL A 777 -20.61 -18.05 -14.72
CA VAL A 777 -19.24 -18.38 -15.19
C VAL A 777 -18.25 -18.37 -14.02
N HIS A 778 -17.90 -19.55 -13.50
CA HIS A 778 -17.26 -19.65 -12.19
C HIS A 778 -16.18 -20.73 -12.01
N THR A 779 -15.33 -20.60 -10.99
CA THR A 779 -14.28 -21.59 -10.62
C THR A 779 -13.22 -21.89 -11.71
N ASN A 780 -13.19 -21.14 -12.82
CA ASN A 780 -12.25 -21.34 -13.92
C ASN A 780 -10.82 -20.90 -13.53
N LYS A 781 -9.77 -21.49 -14.13
CA LYS A 781 -8.37 -21.30 -13.67
C LYS A 781 -7.65 -20.07 -14.25
N GLN A 782 -8.29 -19.29 -15.13
CA GLN A 782 -7.79 -18.00 -15.63
C GLN A 782 -8.85 -16.91 -15.42
N ALA A 783 -9.61 -16.53 -16.46
CA ALA A 783 -10.68 -15.55 -16.37
C ALA A 783 -12.07 -16.22 -16.42
N GLY A 784 -13.11 -15.54 -15.95
CA GLY A 784 -14.48 -15.93 -16.28
C GLY A 784 -14.77 -15.64 -17.76
N LEU A 785 -14.72 -14.37 -18.14
CA LEU A 785 -14.82 -13.89 -19.52
C LEU A 785 -13.45 -13.41 -20.02
N HIS A 786 -13.05 -13.80 -21.23
CA HIS A 786 -11.80 -13.34 -21.86
C HIS A 786 -12.06 -12.91 -23.31
N VAL A 787 -11.92 -11.62 -23.59
CA VAL A 787 -12.25 -11.00 -24.89
C VAL A 787 -10.98 -10.38 -25.47
N TYR A 788 -10.56 -10.82 -26.66
CA TYR A 788 -9.26 -10.46 -27.23
C TYR A 788 -9.21 -10.51 -28.76
N SER A 789 -8.11 -10.01 -29.33
CA SER A 789 -7.84 -9.95 -30.77
C SER A 789 -8.97 -9.29 -31.57
N GLY A 790 -9.41 -8.11 -31.12
CA GLY A 790 -10.54 -7.39 -31.70
C GLY A 790 -11.90 -8.08 -31.50
N GLY A 791 -12.03 -9.00 -30.53
CA GLY A 791 -13.30 -9.60 -30.14
C GLY A 791 -14.24 -8.58 -29.49
N GLU A 792 -15.53 -8.71 -29.76
CA GLU A 792 -16.60 -7.86 -29.23
C GLU A 792 -17.58 -8.73 -28.40
N GLY A 793 -18.87 -8.45 -28.49
CA GLY A 793 -19.95 -9.26 -27.91
C GLY A 793 -20.77 -8.50 -26.85
N TYR A 794 -22.02 -8.90 -26.71
CA TYR A 794 -22.99 -8.29 -25.79
C TYR A 794 -23.32 -9.25 -24.63
N PHE A 795 -22.88 -8.90 -23.44
CA PHE A 795 -23.07 -9.68 -22.21
C PHE A 795 -24.11 -8.99 -21.32
N LYS A 796 -25.19 -9.67 -20.96
CA LYS A 796 -26.31 -9.11 -20.18
C LYS A 796 -26.67 -10.00 -19.00
N GLU A 797 -26.79 -9.38 -17.82
CA GLU A 797 -27.33 -10.03 -16.61
C GLU A 797 -26.58 -11.32 -16.22
N CYS A 798 -25.28 -11.37 -16.52
CA CYS A 798 -24.39 -12.49 -16.22
C CYS A 798 -23.77 -12.37 -14.83
N HIS A 799 -23.50 -13.50 -14.16
CA HIS A 799 -22.75 -13.54 -12.88
C HIS A 799 -21.46 -14.33 -13.05
N VAL A 800 -20.33 -13.66 -12.85
CA VAL A 800 -18.99 -14.16 -13.15
C VAL A 800 -18.13 -14.11 -11.89
N TYR A 801 -17.88 -15.27 -11.27
CA TYR A 801 -17.43 -15.30 -9.88
C TYR A 801 -16.51 -16.46 -9.50
N ASN A 802 -15.77 -16.32 -8.39
CA ASN A 802 -14.86 -17.37 -7.88
C ASN A 802 -13.76 -17.85 -8.87
N ASN A 803 -13.51 -17.16 -9.98
CA ASN A 803 -12.46 -17.53 -10.94
C ASN A 803 -11.06 -17.23 -10.36
N LEU A 804 -10.03 -17.99 -10.76
CA LEU A 804 -8.72 -17.99 -10.10
C LEU A 804 -7.91 -16.71 -10.30
N LEU A 805 -8.09 -16.01 -11.42
CA LEU A 805 -7.45 -14.71 -11.65
C LEU A 805 -8.52 -13.62 -11.80
N TYR A 806 -9.29 -13.65 -12.89
CA TYR A 806 -10.07 -12.48 -13.32
C TYR A 806 -11.57 -12.80 -13.45
N GLY A 807 -12.44 -11.84 -13.15
CA GLY A 807 -13.84 -11.89 -13.61
C GLY A 807 -13.89 -11.68 -15.12
N VAL A 808 -13.49 -10.50 -15.59
CA VAL A 808 -13.29 -10.17 -17.02
C VAL A 808 -11.83 -9.85 -17.30
N LEU A 809 -11.31 -10.37 -18.41
CA LEU A 809 -10.06 -9.97 -19.02
C LEU A 809 -10.32 -9.45 -20.44
N VAL A 810 -9.98 -8.19 -20.71
CA VAL A 810 -10.02 -7.59 -22.06
C VAL A 810 -8.61 -7.17 -22.46
N GLN A 811 -8.15 -7.60 -23.64
CA GLN A 811 -6.82 -7.30 -24.15
C GLN A 811 -6.76 -7.24 -25.68
N SER A 812 -5.65 -6.75 -26.23
CA SER A 812 -5.31 -6.81 -27.66
C SER A 812 -6.45 -6.29 -28.56
N GLY A 813 -6.96 -5.11 -28.20
CA GLY A 813 -8.05 -4.42 -28.91
C GLY A 813 -9.45 -5.01 -28.75
N GLY A 814 -9.67 -5.97 -27.85
CA GLY A 814 -11.02 -6.45 -27.54
C GLY A 814 -11.92 -5.35 -26.97
N ASN A 815 -13.23 -5.39 -27.27
CA ASN A 815 -14.20 -4.33 -26.94
C ASN A 815 -15.61 -4.91 -26.62
N PRO A 816 -15.80 -5.59 -25.48
CA PRO A 816 -17.10 -6.14 -25.11
C PRO A 816 -18.07 -5.05 -24.62
N SER A 817 -19.37 -5.23 -24.88
CA SER A 817 -20.44 -4.44 -24.27
C SER A 817 -21.11 -5.27 -23.17
N ILE A 818 -21.08 -4.78 -21.93
CA ILE A 818 -21.45 -5.53 -20.73
C ILE A 818 -22.48 -4.73 -19.94
N TYR A 819 -23.64 -5.34 -19.68
CA TYR A 819 -24.79 -4.70 -19.06
C TYR A 819 -25.28 -5.49 -17.84
N ARG A 820 -25.58 -4.80 -16.73
CA ARG A 820 -26.24 -5.37 -15.52
C ARG A 820 -25.60 -6.65 -14.99
N SER A 821 -24.28 -6.79 -15.14
CA SER A 821 -23.56 -8.02 -14.81
C SER A 821 -22.73 -7.87 -13.53
N ARG A 822 -22.56 -8.97 -12.79
CA ARG A 822 -21.84 -9.02 -11.51
C ARG A 822 -20.51 -9.77 -11.65
N PHE A 823 -19.45 -9.19 -11.10
CA PHE A 823 -18.08 -9.68 -11.15
C PHE A 823 -17.54 -9.84 -9.73
N SER A 824 -17.83 -10.99 -9.09
CA SER A 824 -17.65 -11.16 -7.64
C SER A 824 -16.67 -12.25 -7.20
N ASP A 825 -16.03 -12.06 -6.05
CA ASP A 825 -15.24 -13.10 -5.35
C ASP A 825 -14.08 -13.72 -6.15
N ASN A 826 -13.65 -13.11 -7.26
CA ASN A 826 -12.56 -13.64 -8.08
C ASN A 826 -11.22 -13.48 -7.35
N LYS A 827 -10.30 -14.43 -7.52
CA LYS A 827 -9.13 -14.56 -6.64
C LYS A 827 -7.96 -13.63 -6.99
N GLN A 828 -8.13 -12.77 -7.99
CA GLN A 828 -7.40 -11.50 -8.14
C GLN A 828 -8.37 -10.35 -8.46
N ILE A 829 -8.55 -9.98 -9.73
CA ILE A 829 -9.17 -8.73 -10.17
C ILE A 829 -10.60 -8.97 -10.68
N GLY A 830 -11.55 -8.09 -10.39
CA GLY A 830 -12.91 -8.19 -10.93
C GLY A 830 -12.97 -7.95 -12.44
N VAL A 831 -12.51 -6.79 -12.91
CA VAL A 831 -12.42 -6.40 -14.32
C VAL A 831 -11.01 -5.92 -14.62
N TYR A 832 -10.30 -6.57 -15.56
CA TYR A 832 -8.95 -6.19 -15.97
C TYR A 832 -8.90 -5.88 -17.46
N VAL A 833 -8.44 -4.67 -17.81
CA VAL A 833 -8.38 -4.16 -19.19
C VAL A 833 -6.93 -3.72 -19.49
N TRP A 834 -6.27 -4.42 -20.40
CA TRP A 834 -4.83 -4.31 -20.65
C TRP A 834 -4.53 -4.27 -22.16
N ASP A 835 -3.30 -3.95 -22.58
CA ASP A 835 -2.85 -4.04 -23.99
C ASP A 835 -3.86 -3.48 -24.99
N LYS A 836 -4.14 -2.17 -24.88
CA LYS A 836 -5.11 -1.46 -25.74
C LYS A 836 -6.55 -2.00 -25.71
N GLY A 837 -6.89 -2.90 -24.78
CA GLY A 837 -8.26 -3.36 -24.55
C GLY A 837 -9.21 -2.21 -24.24
N GLN A 838 -10.44 -2.33 -24.73
CA GLN A 838 -11.52 -1.35 -24.55
C GLN A 838 -12.65 -2.00 -23.73
N GLY A 839 -13.89 -1.58 -23.94
CA GLY A 839 -15.10 -2.20 -23.40
C GLY A 839 -16.04 -1.19 -22.75
N GLN A 840 -17.32 -1.52 -22.76
CA GLN A 840 -18.38 -0.73 -22.14
C GLN A 840 -19.02 -1.56 -21.00
N PHE A 841 -19.08 -1.00 -19.80
CA PHE A 841 -19.64 -1.66 -18.61
C PHE A 841 -20.71 -0.74 -18.02
N ASP A 842 -21.98 -1.07 -18.17
CA ASP A 842 -23.11 -0.24 -17.76
C ASP A 842 -23.99 -0.96 -16.72
N THR A 843 -24.31 -0.27 -15.61
CA THR A 843 -25.10 -0.80 -14.49
C THR A 843 -24.48 -2.07 -13.86
N CYS A 844 -23.15 -2.18 -13.84
CA CYS A 844 -22.43 -3.38 -13.38
C CYS A 844 -22.03 -3.32 -11.88
N GLU A 845 -21.81 -4.48 -11.28
CA GLU A 845 -21.33 -4.62 -9.89
C GLU A 845 -20.01 -5.40 -9.84
N VAL A 846 -18.99 -4.86 -9.17
CA VAL A 846 -17.65 -5.45 -9.08
C VAL A 846 -17.22 -5.56 -7.61
N SER A 847 -17.34 -6.76 -7.04
CA SER A 847 -17.36 -6.91 -5.57
C SER A 847 -16.62 -8.11 -4.96
N GLY A 848 -16.08 -7.98 -3.75
CA GLY A 848 -15.48 -9.10 -3.01
C GLY A 848 -14.19 -9.70 -3.61
N ASN A 849 -13.60 -9.09 -4.65
CA ASN A 849 -12.44 -9.65 -5.34
C ASN A 849 -11.16 -9.52 -4.48
N THR A 850 -10.23 -10.49 -4.59
CA THR A 850 -9.06 -10.60 -3.70
C THR A 850 -7.98 -9.54 -3.92
N THR A 851 -7.96 -8.85 -5.07
CA THR A 851 -7.15 -7.64 -5.25
C THR A 851 -8.03 -6.46 -5.63
N PHE A 852 -7.88 -5.90 -6.83
CA PHE A 852 -8.59 -4.69 -7.25
C PHE A 852 -9.98 -5.02 -7.80
N GLY A 853 -10.93 -4.10 -7.67
CA GLY A 853 -12.21 -4.21 -8.37
C GLY A 853 -12.00 -4.10 -9.89
N VAL A 854 -11.57 -2.92 -10.33
CA VAL A 854 -11.20 -2.62 -11.72
C VAL A 854 -9.71 -2.34 -11.80
N ALA A 855 -9.02 -2.89 -12.80
CA ALA A 855 -7.65 -2.52 -13.14
C ALA A 855 -7.50 -2.19 -14.63
N VAL A 856 -6.73 -1.14 -14.95
CA VAL A 856 -6.47 -0.73 -16.34
C VAL A 856 -4.99 -0.36 -16.54
N GLY A 857 -4.37 -0.85 -17.61
CA GLY A 857 -3.00 -0.44 -17.97
C GLY A 857 -2.57 -0.75 -19.40
N SER A 858 -1.34 -0.36 -19.76
CA SER A 858 -0.78 -0.47 -21.13
C SER A 858 -1.74 0.02 -22.22
N GLY A 859 -2.22 1.25 -22.08
CA GLY A 859 -3.13 1.88 -23.05
C GLY A 859 -4.54 1.29 -23.09
N GLY A 860 -4.94 0.46 -22.12
CA GLY A 860 -6.34 0.08 -21.94
C GLY A 860 -7.24 1.31 -21.70
N ASN A 861 -8.48 1.25 -22.17
CA ASN A 861 -9.46 2.35 -22.07
C ASN A 861 -10.93 1.84 -22.00
N PRO A 862 -11.40 1.33 -20.85
CA PRO A 862 -12.79 0.99 -20.68
C PRO A 862 -13.66 2.22 -20.37
N THR A 863 -14.91 2.18 -20.81
CA THR A 863 -15.98 3.06 -20.29
C THR A 863 -16.81 2.29 -19.28
N ILE A 864 -16.95 2.83 -18.07
CA ILE A 864 -17.66 2.20 -16.95
C ILE A 864 -18.67 3.21 -16.42
N LYS A 865 -19.96 2.86 -16.40
CA LYS A 865 -21.07 3.78 -16.23
C LYS A 865 -22.12 3.23 -15.25
N ASP A 866 -22.67 4.10 -14.40
CA ASP A 866 -23.72 3.79 -13.41
C ASP A 866 -23.43 2.52 -12.57
N SER A 867 -22.15 2.28 -12.29
CA SER A 867 -21.64 0.98 -11.79
C SER A 867 -21.06 1.08 -10.37
N HIS A 868 -21.12 -0.03 -9.63
CA HIS A 868 -20.67 -0.14 -8.24
C HIS A 868 -19.38 -0.97 -8.13
N VAL A 869 -18.37 -0.45 -7.44
CA VAL A 869 -17.07 -1.11 -7.21
C VAL A 869 -16.77 -1.12 -5.72
N THR A 870 -16.95 -2.27 -5.06
CA THR A 870 -17.08 -2.32 -3.59
C THR A 870 -16.59 -3.61 -2.94
N GLN A 871 -16.14 -3.56 -1.67
CA GLN A 871 -15.74 -4.76 -0.90
C GLN A 871 -14.58 -5.56 -1.52
N ASN A 872 -13.82 -5.00 -2.45
CA ASN A 872 -12.60 -5.61 -2.97
C ASN A 872 -11.45 -5.42 -1.96
N LYS A 873 -10.54 -6.38 -1.81
CA LYS A 873 -9.52 -6.34 -0.73
C LYS A 873 -8.40 -5.32 -0.95
N HIS A 874 -8.11 -4.94 -2.20
CA HIS A 874 -7.21 -3.82 -2.50
C HIS A 874 -8.06 -2.59 -2.85
N GLY A 875 -7.57 -1.70 -3.73
CA GLY A 875 -8.32 -0.52 -4.13
C GLY A 875 -9.51 -0.84 -5.04
N GLY A 876 -10.43 0.12 -5.16
CA GLY A 876 -11.61 -0.01 -6.03
C GLY A 876 -11.22 -0.02 -7.51
N ALA A 877 -10.65 1.08 -8.00
CA ALA A 877 -10.12 1.20 -9.36
C ALA A 877 -8.62 1.50 -9.35
N TYR A 878 -7.82 0.76 -10.13
CA TYR A 878 -6.37 0.95 -10.27
C TYR A 878 -5.97 1.19 -11.72
N VAL A 879 -5.41 2.36 -12.02
CA VAL A 879 -5.08 2.78 -13.39
C VAL A 879 -3.60 3.15 -13.49
N TYR A 880 -2.85 2.42 -14.31
CA TYR A 880 -1.39 2.43 -14.31
C TYR A 880 -0.77 2.19 -15.70
N ASP A 881 0.54 2.38 -15.83
CA ASP A 881 1.33 2.15 -17.06
C ASP A 881 0.68 2.78 -18.32
N ASN A 882 0.38 4.08 -18.25
CA ASN A 882 -0.35 4.85 -19.27
C ASN A 882 -1.74 4.28 -19.62
N GLY A 883 -2.38 3.56 -18.70
CA GLY A 883 -3.80 3.22 -18.76
C GLY A 883 -4.68 4.45 -18.69
N THR A 884 -5.83 4.37 -19.36
CA THR A 884 -6.88 5.40 -19.41
C THR A 884 -8.23 4.77 -19.06
N GLY A 885 -9.32 5.52 -19.07
CA GLY A 885 -10.65 4.95 -18.81
C GLY A 885 -11.63 6.00 -18.32
N HIS A 886 -12.90 5.86 -18.67
CA HIS A 886 -13.94 6.82 -18.36
C HIS A 886 -14.96 6.21 -17.39
N PHE A 887 -14.95 6.69 -16.14
CA PHE A 887 -15.88 6.30 -15.08
C PHE A 887 -16.95 7.37 -14.94
N LEU A 888 -18.22 7.04 -15.21
CA LEU A 888 -19.34 8.00 -15.24
C LEU A 888 -20.45 7.60 -14.26
N ALA A 889 -20.74 8.45 -13.28
CA ALA A 889 -21.76 8.19 -12.24
C ALA A 889 -21.53 6.88 -11.45
N CYS A 890 -20.26 6.47 -11.30
CA CYS A 890 -19.89 5.25 -10.60
C CYS A 890 -19.72 5.46 -9.09
N HIS A 891 -20.03 4.43 -8.30
CA HIS A 891 -19.88 4.41 -6.85
C HIS A 891 -18.72 3.48 -6.45
N VAL A 892 -17.66 4.03 -5.86
CA VAL A 892 -16.43 3.29 -5.51
C VAL A 892 -16.21 3.34 -3.99
N TYR A 893 -16.57 2.27 -3.28
CA TYR A 893 -16.74 2.34 -1.82
C TYR A 893 -16.43 1.04 -1.06
N LYS A 894 -16.05 1.12 0.22
CA LYS A 894 -15.75 -0.06 1.07
C LYS A 894 -14.69 -1.00 0.50
N ASN A 895 -13.67 -0.49 -0.19
CA ASN A 895 -12.54 -1.27 -0.67
C ASN A 895 -11.39 -1.23 0.36
N GLY A 896 -10.58 -2.29 0.42
CA GLY A 896 -9.57 -2.54 1.47
C GLY A 896 -8.24 -1.79 1.32
N LEU A 897 -8.10 -0.97 0.28
CA LEU A 897 -7.10 0.09 0.16
C LEU A 897 -7.80 1.38 -0.31
N SER A 898 -7.22 2.11 -1.26
CA SER A 898 -7.77 3.40 -1.70
C SER A 898 -8.95 3.20 -2.67
N GLY A 899 -9.90 4.13 -2.69
CA GLY A 899 -11.03 4.07 -3.63
C GLY A 899 -10.55 4.04 -5.09
N VAL A 900 -9.71 5.00 -5.46
CA VAL A 900 -9.04 5.08 -6.76
C VAL A 900 -7.53 5.20 -6.56
N GLU A 901 -6.74 4.42 -7.29
CA GLU A 901 -5.28 4.49 -7.35
C GLU A 901 -4.83 4.80 -8.79
N VAL A 902 -4.06 5.88 -8.98
CA VAL A 902 -3.55 6.32 -10.29
C VAL A 902 -2.02 6.37 -10.24
N LYS A 903 -1.34 5.60 -11.09
CA LYS A 903 0.13 5.45 -11.07
C LYS A 903 0.79 5.43 -12.45
N ASN A 904 2.11 5.60 -12.51
CA ASN A 904 2.94 5.35 -13.70
C ASN A 904 2.38 5.95 -15.01
N GLY A 905 2.06 7.25 -15.03
CA GLY A 905 1.48 7.92 -16.21
C GLY A 905 0.01 7.59 -16.49
N GLY A 906 -0.66 6.81 -15.65
CA GLY A 906 -2.08 6.52 -15.75
C GLY A 906 -2.93 7.80 -15.69
N ASN A 907 -3.95 7.86 -16.55
CA ASN A 907 -4.80 9.04 -16.72
C ASN A 907 -6.27 8.65 -16.99
N PRO A 908 -7.01 8.20 -15.96
CA PRO A 908 -8.45 8.00 -16.05
C PRO A 908 -9.23 9.32 -15.92
N THR A 909 -10.47 9.33 -16.39
CA THR A 909 -11.47 10.37 -16.12
C THR A 909 -12.56 9.80 -15.22
N PHE A 910 -12.86 10.46 -14.11
CA PHE A 910 -14.02 10.20 -13.27
C PHE A 910 -14.96 11.40 -13.34
N ALA A 911 -16.22 11.18 -13.73
CA ALA A 911 -17.23 12.23 -13.88
C ALA A 911 -18.50 11.88 -13.09
N ARG A 912 -18.94 12.76 -12.19
CA ARG A 912 -20.13 12.58 -11.32
C ARG A 912 -20.06 11.34 -10.41
N CYS A 913 -18.86 10.88 -10.07
CA CYS A 913 -18.62 9.67 -9.30
C CYS A 913 -18.59 9.93 -7.78
N LYS A 914 -18.93 8.91 -6.98
CA LYS A 914 -18.85 8.96 -5.50
C LYS A 914 -17.81 7.96 -4.98
N ILE A 915 -16.84 8.45 -4.21
CA ILE A 915 -15.65 7.69 -3.79
C ILE A 915 -15.53 7.75 -2.26
N ARG A 916 -15.94 6.69 -1.55
CA ARG A 916 -16.27 6.80 -0.12
C ARG A 916 -16.13 5.54 0.74
N GLU A 917 -16.05 5.67 2.06
CA GLU A 917 -15.95 4.52 3.00
C GLU A 917 -14.78 3.54 2.69
N ASN A 918 -13.71 3.94 2.01
CA ASN A 918 -12.57 3.05 1.68
C ASN A 918 -11.52 3.03 2.80
N GLU A 919 -10.83 1.90 3.02
CA GLU A 919 -9.95 1.66 4.19
C GLU A 919 -8.67 2.53 4.20
N THR A 920 -8.29 3.15 3.08
CA THR A 920 -7.27 4.22 3.06
C THR A 920 -7.80 5.51 2.42
N THR A 921 -7.23 5.96 1.32
CA THR A 921 -7.51 7.27 0.71
C THR A 921 -8.68 7.17 -0.26
N GLY A 922 -9.48 8.23 -0.43
CA GLY A 922 -10.47 8.28 -1.52
C GLY A 922 -9.81 8.17 -2.90
N VAL A 923 -8.97 9.13 -3.26
CA VAL A 923 -8.16 9.13 -4.49
C VAL A 923 -6.68 9.23 -4.16
N PHE A 924 -5.86 8.29 -4.63
CA PHE A 924 -4.41 8.28 -4.45
C PHE A 924 -3.68 8.37 -5.80
N SER A 925 -2.99 9.48 -6.05
CA SER A 925 -2.17 9.68 -7.26
C SER A 925 -0.68 9.66 -6.91
N TRP A 926 0.09 8.79 -7.56
CA TRP A 926 1.50 8.53 -7.20
C TRP A 926 2.35 8.21 -8.43
N THR A 927 3.65 8.45 -8.41
CA THR A 927 4.57 8.15 -9.55
C THR A 927 4.02 8.68 -10.88
N SER A 928 3.85 10.00 -10.97
CA SER A 928 3.36 10.68 -12.18
C SER A 928 1.96 10.24 -12.67
N GLY A 929 1.02 9.94 -11.75
CA GLY A 929 -0.39 9.76 -12.09
C GLY A 929 -1.10 11.10 -12.41
N LEU A 930 -1.95 11.14 -13.44
CA LEU A 930 -2.46 12.40 -14.03
C LEU A 930 -4.00 12.56 -14.02
N GLY A 931 -4.73 11.61 -13.43
CA GLY A 931 -6.19 11.45 -13.61
C GLY A 931 -7.05 12.69 -13.37
N VAL A 932 -8.15 12.78 -14.12
CA VAL A 932 -9.12 13.88 -14.12
C VAL A 932 -10.37 13.48 -13.33
N PHE A 933 -10.87 14.38 -12.48
CA PHE A 933 -12.03 14.20 -11.62
C PHE A 933 -12.96 15.43 -11.77
N GLU A 934 -14.21 15.21 -12.16
CA GLU A 934 -15.17 16.25 -12.51
C GLU A 934 -16.53 15.99 -11.85
N ASP A 935 -17.14 17.01 -11.23
CA ASP A 935 -18.43 16.93 -10.53
C ASP A 935 -18.52 15.79 -9.49
N CYS A 936 -17.38 15.36 -8.91
CA CYS A 936 -17.28 14.18 -8.06
C CYS A 936 -17.52 14.47 -6.57
N GLU A 937 -17.69 13.41 -5.78
CA GLU A 937 -17.80 13.48 -4.32
C GLU A 937 -16.85 12.46 -3.65
N VAL A 938 -15.93 12.91 -2.81
CA VAL A 938 -14.86 12.08 -2.22
C VAL A 938 -14.91 12.20 -0.68
N PHE A 939 -15.50 11.22 0.00
CA PHE A 939 -15.94 11.42 1.39
C PHE A 939 -15.91 10.19 2.29
N GLU A 940 -15.87 10.38 3.62
CA GLU A 940 -15.93 9.29 4.61
C GLU A 940 -14.82 8.21 4.45
N ASN A 941 -13.68 8.53 3.82
CA ASN A 941 -12.56 7.59 3.69
C ASN A 941 -11.69 7.58 4.96
N TYR A 942 -11.08 6.42 5.26
CA TYR A 942 -10.38 6.17 6.54
C TYR A 942 -8.97 6.81 6.64
N ALA A 943 -8.48 7.43 5.57
CA ALA A 943 -7.32 8.31 5.55
C ALA A 943 -7.71 9.67 4.94
N CYS A 944 -6.91 10.21 4.01
CA CYS A 944 -7.20 11.46 3.32
C CYS A 944 -8.33 11.30 2.28
N GLY A 945 -8.97 12.39 1.89
CA GLY A 945 -9.91 12.40 0.75
C GLY A 945 -9.16 12.16 -0.56
N VAL A 946 -8.23 13.06 -0.87
CA VAL A 946 -7.29 12.98 -1.98
C VAL A 946 -5.87 13.05 -1.42
N ALA A 947 -4.98 12.17 -1.89
CA ALA A 947 -3.55 12.26 -1.57
C ALA A 947 -2.70 12.13 -2.83
N VAL A 948 -1.71 13.01 -2.98
CA VAL A 948 -0.85 13.10 -4.18
C VAL A 948 0.61 13.22 -3.81
N GLY A 949 1.47 12.48 -4.53
CA GLY A 949 2.92 12.63 -4.40
C GLY A 949 3.74 11.90 -5.46
N ALA A 950 5.06 11.94 -5.31
CA ALA A 950 6.03 11.41 -6.27
C ALA A 950 5.71 11.87 -7.71
N SER A 951 5.64 13.19 -7.90
CA SER A 951 5.32 13.85 -9.17
C SER A 951 3.92 13.56 -9.74
N GLY A 952 3.01 12.98 -8.96
CA GLY A 952 1.58 12.93 -9.31
C GLY A 952 1.02 14.34 -9.55
N SER A 953 0.13 14.46 -10.54
CA SER A 953 -0.48 15.73 -10.98
C SER A 953 -1.92 15.52 -11.49
N PRO A 954 -2.86 15.06 -10.64
CA PRO A 954 -4.26 14.93 -11.03
C PRO A 954 -4.94 16.30 -11.19
N THR A 955 -6.07 16.32 -11.89
CA THR A 955 -6.92 17.51 -12.04
C THR A 955 -8.30 17.25 -11.46
N PHE A 956 -8.76 18.14 -10.58
CA PHE A 956 -10.07 18.12 -9.95
C PHE A 956 -10.85 19.37 -10.32
N SER A 957 -12.13 19.21 -10.67
CA SER A 957 -13.05 20.30 -10.98
C SER A 957 -14.41 20.05 -10.34
N ARG A 958 -15.02 21.10 -9.77
CA ARG A 958 -16.38 21.10 -9.16
C ARG A 958 -16.62 19.93 -8.20
N THR A 959 -15.56 19.48 -7.52
CA THR A 959 -15.55 18.24 -6.74
C THR A 959 -15.59 18.55 -5.24
N LYS A 960 -16.43 17.82 -4.50
CA LYS A 960 -16.62 17.97 -3.05
C LYS A 960 -15.82 16.91 -2.31
N ILE A 961 -15.00 17.31 -1.34
CA ILE A 961 -14.06 16.44 -0.62
C ILE A 961 -14.28 16.61 0.89
N HIS A 962 -14.96 15.67 1.54
CA HIS A 962 -15.49 15.92 2.90
C HIS A 962 -15.56 14.72 3.86
N GLY A 963 -15.56 14.99 5.17
CA GLY A 963 -15.77 13.95 6.19
C GLY A 963 -14.71 12.84 6.25
N ASN A 964 -13.54 13.03 5.64
CA ASN A 964 -12.45 12.04 5.65
C ASN A 964 -11.69 12.10 6.99
N GLN A 965 -11.06 10.99 7.39
CA GLN A 965 -10.41 10.87 8.71
C GLN A 965 -9.04 11.58 8.81
N GLN A 966 -8.52 12.07 7.68
CA GLN A 966 -7.34 12.94 7.56
C GLN A 966 -7.65 14.04 6.54
N ALA A 967 -6.63 14.82 6.13
CA ALA A 967 -6.79 15.97 5.24
C ALA A 967 -7.70 15.70 4.02
N GLY A 968 -8.52 16.69 3.64
CA GLY A 968 -9.33 16.64 2.43
C GLY A 968 -8.43 16.45 1.20
N LEU A 969 -7.45 17.34 1.03
CA LEU A 969 -6.34 17.20 0.09
C LEU A 969 -5.01 17.10 0.86
N LEU A 970 -4.21 16.07 0.61
CA LEU A 970 -2.81 15.97 1.05
C LEU A 970 -1.87 15.95 -0.17
N ALA A 971 -1.03 16.98 -0.32
CA ALA A 971 0.05 17.01 -1.32
C ALA A 971 1.41 16.82 -0.63
N TYR A 972 2.13 15.74 -0.94
CA TYR A 972 3.39 15.38 -0.28
C TYR A 972 4.44 14.80 -1.24
N SER A 973 5.73 14.91 -0.90
CA SER A 973 6.84 14.35 -1.69
C SER A 973 6.82 14.80 -3.15
N SER A 974 6.89 16.11 -3.38
CA SER A 974 6.79 16.73 -4.71
C SER A 974 5.51 16.35 -5.46
N GLY A 975 4.39 16.27 -4.72
CA GLY A 975 3.05 16.17 -5.30
C GLY A 975 2.60 17.50 -5.91
N THR A 976 1.82 17.44 -6.98
CA THR A 976 1.23 18.62 -7.64
C THR A 976 -0.24 18.32 -7.99
N GLY A 977 -0.87 19.18 -8.77
CA GLY A 977 -2.22 18.96 -9.30
C GLY A 977 -3.01 20.26 -9.33
N LYS A 978 -4.15 20.24 -10.02
CA LYS A 978 -5.03 21.40 -10.17
C LYS A 978 -6.39 21.11 -9.54
N TYR A 979 -6.91 22.07 -8.78
CA TYR A 979 -8.19 21.96 -8.08
C TYR A 979 -8.97 23.24 -8.36
N THR A 980 -10.07 23.13 -9.11
CA THR A 980 -10.85 24.29 -9.58
C THR A 980 -12.30 24.17 -9.13
N GLU A 981 -12.87 25.22 -8.55
CA GLU A 981 -14.28 25.23 -8.07
C GLU A 981 -14.59 24.09 -7.08
N CYS A 982 -13.59 23.61 -6.33
CA CYS A 982 -13.72 22.47 -5.42
C CYS A 982 -14.11 22.90 -4.00
N GLU A 983 -14.89 22.08 -3.30
CA GLU A 983 -15.31 22.29 -1.91
C GLU A 983 -14.61 21.30 -0.99
N MET A 984 -13.95 21.78 0.08
CA MET A 984 -13.16 20.96 1.00
C MET A 984 -13.58 21.23 2.45
N PHE A 985 -14.38 20.33 3.04
CA PHE A 985 -15.07 20.59 4.32
C PHE A 985 -15.22 19.37 5.25
N LYS A 986 -15.38 19.58 6.55
CA LYS A 986 -15.55 18.51 7.57
C LYS A 986 -14.41 17.46 7.60
N ASN A 987 -13.24 17.79 7.09
CA ASN A 987 -12.02 17.00 7.29
C ASN A 987 -11.25 17.60 8.50
N PRO A 988 -10.21 16.95 9.05
CA PRO A 988 -9.29 17.59 10.00
C PRO A 988 -8.60 18.83 9.40
N HIS A 989 -7.82 18.66 8.33
CA HIS A 989 -7.35 19.77 7.50
C HIS A 989 -8.15 19.81 6.20
N GLY A 990 -8.52 21.00 5.70
CA GLY A 990 -9.09 21.11 4.35
C GLY A 990 -8.05 20.73 3.29
N VAL A 991 -6.88 21.35 3.40
CA VAL A 991 -5.70 21.14 2.55
C VAL A 991 -4.45 21.00 3.45
N GLU A 992 -3.59 20.03 3.17
CA GLU A 992 -2.27 19.84 3.78
C GLU A 992 -1.21 19.75 2.66
N VAL A 993 -0.16 20.57 2.73
CA VAL A 993 0.89 20.68 1.70
C VAL A 993 2.27 20.58 2.33
N ARG A 994 3.07 19.59 1.90
CA ARG A 994 4.39 19.32 2.50
C ARG A 994 5.41 18.67 1.58
N GLY A 995 6.67 18.65 2.00
CA GLY A 995 7.78 17.98 1.33
C GLY A 995 7.99 18.44 -0.12
N GLY A 996 8.16 19.76 -0.31
CA GLY A 996 8.41 20.36 -1.63
C GLY A 996 7.26 20.21 -2.64
N SER A 997 6.02 20.08 -2.16
CA SER A 997 4.82 19.86 -3.00
C SER A 997 4.16 21.17 -3.41
N LYS A 998 3.59 21.18 -4.62
CA LYS A 998 3.01 22.35 -5.30
C LYS A 998 1.65 22.03 -5.96
N PRO A 999 0.56 21.85 -5.18
CA PRO A 999 -0.80 21.90 -5.72
C PRO A 999 -1.21 23.33 -6.06
N VAL A 1000 -2.12 23.48 -7.03
CA VAL A 1000 -2.70 24.74 -7.47
C VAL A 1000 -4.22 24.71 -7.22
N LEU A 1001 -4.73 25.64 -6.42
CA LEU A 1001 -6.15 25.79 -6.12
C LEU A 1001 -6.67 27.10 -6.75
N SER A 1002 -7.83 27.06 -7.40
CA SER A 1002 -8.49 28.26 -7.93
C SER A 1002 -10.00 28.19 -7.71
N LYS A 1003 -10.62 29.26 -7.24
CA LYS A 1003 -12.09 29.36 -7.02
C LYS A 1003 -12.66 28.32 -6.04
N CYS A 1004 -11.81 27.80 -5.15
CA CYS A 1004 -12.19 26.77 -4.19
C CYS A 1004 -12.90 27.35 -2.96
N GLN A 1005 -13.59 26.50 -2.21
CA GLN A 1005 -14.15 26.80 -0.88
C GLN A 1005 -13.55 25.81 0.13
N VAL A 1006 -12.87 26.28 1.17
CA VAL A 1006 -12.15 25.46 2.15
C VAL A 1006 -12.63 25.80 3.55
N HIS A 1007 -13.61 25.04 4.04
CA HIS A 1007 -14.47 25.52 5.12
C HIS A 1007 -15.02 24.45 6.06
N ASN A 1008 -15.44 24.81 7.28
CA ASN A 1008 -16.00 23.87 8.26
C ASN A 1008 -15.11 22.63 8.51
N ASN A 1009 -13.77 22.76 8.43
CA ASN A 1009 -12.83 21.68 8.78
C ASN A 1009 -12.51 21.74 10.28
N THR A 1010 -12.28 20.59 10.91
CA THR A 1010 -12.20 20.46 12.39
C THR A 1010 -10.84 20.86 12.96
N GLN A 1011 -9.91 21.34 12.13
CA GLN A 1011 -8.66 21.97 12.53
C GLN A 1011 -8.40 23.21 11.64
N THR A 1012 -7.63 23.06 10.57
CA THR A 1012 -7.16 24.17 9.73
C THR A 1012 -7.78 24.11 8.34
N GLY A 1013 -8.10 25.26 7.73
CA GLY A 1013 -8.45 25.32 6.31
C GLY A 1013 -7.30 24.86 5.41
N LEU A 1014 -6.21 25.64 5.37
CA LEU A 1014 -4.96 25.31 4.68
C LEU A 1014 -3.81 25.16 5.68
N TYR A 1015 -3.10 24.04 5.62
CA TYR A 1015 -1.87 23.82 6.38
C TYR A 1015 -0.69 23.55 5.43
N ALA A 1016 0.31 24.43 5.42
CA ALA A 1016 1.54 24.29 4.64
C ALA A 1016 2.76 24.17 5.56
N HIS A 1017 3.52 23.07 5.44
CA HIS A 1017 4.71 22.77 6.25
C HIS A 1017 5.78 22.02 5.43
N ASP A 1018 6.90 21.60 6.04
CA ASP A 1018 8.06 20.92 5.42
C ASP A 1018 8.39 21.40 3.98
N GLU A 1019 8.80 22.64 3.77
CA GLU A 1019 9.14 23.19 2.43
C GLU A 1019 7.95 23.17 1.42
N GLY A 1020 6.70 23.10 1.89
CA GLY A 1020 5.48 23.11 1.07
C GLY A 1020 5.21 24.47 0.41
N SER A 1021 4.80 24.48 -0.86
CA SER A 1021 4.66 25.73 -1.64
C SER A 1021 3.54 25.59 -2.68
N CYS A 1022 2.31 25.88 -2.26
CA CYS A 1022 1.12 25.83 -3.12
C CYS A 1022 0.78 27.21 -3.71
N GLU A 1023 0.03 27.19 -4.81
CA GLU A 1023 -0.57 28.39 -5.44
C GLU A 1023 -2.07 28.36 -5.14
N ILE A 1024 -2.63 29.46 -4.62
CA ILE A 1024 -4.04 29.54 -4.22
C ILE A 1024 -4.62 30.86 -4.71
N ASP A 1025 -5.66 30.79 -5.52
CA ASP A 1025 -6.22 31.95 -6.24
C ASP A 1025 -7.75 32.01 -6.16
N GLU A 1026 -8.32 33.21 -6.07
CA GLU A 1026 -9.79 33.46 -5.98
C GLU A 1026 -10.52 32.52 -4.98
N THR A 1027 -9.86 32.10 -3.90
CA THR A 1027 -10.29 31.00 -3.03
C THR A 1027 -10.79 31.51 -1.68
N ASN A 1028 -11.83 30.86 -1.15
CA ASN A 1028 -12.47 31.24 0.11
C ASN A 1028 -12.13 30.24 1.23
N ILE A 1029 -11.56 30.70 2.34
CA ILE A 1029 -11.08 29.87 3.46
C ILE A 1029 -11.76 30.31 4.76
N HIS A 1030 -12.84 29.64 5.15
CA HIS A 1030 -13.76 30.17 6.16
C HIS A 1030 -14.36 29.16 7.15
N HIS A 1031 -14.78 29.61 8.33
CA HIS A 1031 -15.50 28.79 9.31
C HIS A 1031 -14.75 27.50 9.76
N ASN A 1032 -13.41 27.47 9.70
CA ASN A 1032 -12.64 26.32 10.19
C ASN A 1032 -12.48 26.39 11.72
N GLU A 1033 -12.48 25.24 12.41
CA GLU A 1033 -12.61 25.14 13.87
C GLU A 1033 -11.36 25.61 14.64
N VAL A 1034 -10.23 25.81 13.96
CA VAL A 1034 -9.04 26.49 14.49
C VAL A 1034 -8.64 27.62 13.53
N TYR A 1035 -7.60 27.44 12.69
CA TYR A 1035 -7.05 28.51 11.85
C TYR A 1035 -7.61 28.47 10.41
N GLY A 1036 -7.64 29.63 9.74
CA GLY A 1036 -7.87 29.67 8.30
C GLY A 1036 -6.69 29.08 7.53
N VAL A 1037 -5.53 29.72 7.65
CA VAL A 1037 -4.26 29.33 7.04
C VAL A 1037 -3.17 29.19 8.10
N VAL A 1038 -2.38 28.13 8.03
CA VAL A 1038 -1.15 27.91 8.81
C VAL A 1038 0.03 27.68 7.87
N ILE A 1039 1.15 28.35 8.14
CA ILE A 1039 2.39 28.26 7.35
C ILE A 1039 3.58 28.08 8.32
N ASP A 1040 4.29 26.95 8.21
CA ASP A 1040 5.49 26.69 9.03
C ASP A 1040 6.59 25.88 8.33
N SER A 1041 7.67 25.56 9.03
CA SER A 1041 8.73 24.64 8.58
C SER A 1041 9.30 24.98 7.20
N ASN A 1042 9.67 26.26 6.99
CA ASN A 1042 10.15 26.81 5.71
C ASN A 1042 9.12 26.69 4.54
N ALA A 1043 7.82 26.52 4.81
CA ALA A 1043 6.79 26.59 3.79
C ALA A 1043 6.58 28.01 3.25
N HIS A 1044 6.28 28.10 1.96
CA HIS A 1044 6.11 29.36 1.22
C HIS A 1044 5.02 29.16 0.15
N PRO A 1045 3.73 29.16 0.55
CA PRO A 1045 2.60 29.25 -0.37
C PRO A 1045 2.45 30.67 -0.90
N HIS A 1046 1.81 30.79 -2.06
CA HIS A 1046 1.43 32.08 -2.66
C HIS A 1046 -0.10 32.13 -2.74
N ILE A 1047 -0.71 33.12 -2.09
CA ILE A 1047 -2.16 33.27 -1.95
C ILE A 1047 -2.60 34.61 -2.58
N THR A 1048 -3.42 34.55 -3.62
CA THR A 1048 -3.89 35.70 -4.40
C THR A 1048 -5.41 35.84 -4.39
N MET A 1049 -5.90 37.09 -4.37
CA MET A 1049 -7.32 37.43 -4.61
C MET A 1049 -8.33 36.63 -3.75
N SER A 1050 -7.93 36.22 -2.55
CA SER A 1050 -8.62 35.22 -1.72
C SER A 1050 -9.20 35.82 -0.43
N GLU A 1051 -10.24 35.20 0.12
CA GLU A 1051 -10.92 35.64 1.36
C GLU A 1051 -10.67 34.62 2.48
N ILE A 1052 -10.29 35.11 3.68
CA ILE A 1052 -9.91 34.28 4.83
C ILE A 1052 -10.66 34.78 6.07
N HIS A 1053 -11.81 34.17 6.38
CA HIS A 1053 -12.78 34.80 7.28
C HIS A 1053 -13.65 33.86 8.15
N TYR A 1054 -14.13 34.37 9.30
CA TYR A 1054 -14.92 33.60 10.28
C TYR A 1054 -14.26 32.30 10.79
N ASN A 1055 -12.94 32.15 10.69
CA ASN A 1055 -12.23 31.01 11.30
C ASN A 1055 -12.15 31.23 12.82
N MET A 1056 -12.15 30.17 13.64
CA MET A 1056 -12.33 30.29 15.09
C MET A 1056 -11.14 30.92 15.84
N HIS A 1057 -9.92 30.75 15.31
CA HIS A 1057 -8.70 31.37 15.81
C HIS A 1057 -8.26 32.50 14.84
N ALA A 1058 -6.98 32.57 14.47
CA ALA A 1058 -6.48 33.55 13.51
C ALA A 1058 -6.88 33.19 12.07
N GLY A 1059 -7.07 34.21 11.22
CA GLY A 1059 -7.25 34.03 9.79
C GLY A 1059 -6.00 33.42 9.15
N LEU A 1060 -4.85 34.07 9.36
CA LEU A 1060 -3.52 33.61 8.94
C LEU A 1060 -2.61 33.48 10.17
N PHE A 1061 -1.93 32.33 10.30
CA PHE A 1061 -0.90 32.09 11.31
C PHE A 1061 0.40 31.61 10.66
N VAL A 1062 1.52 32.27 10.95
CA VAL A 1062 2.83 31.99 10.34
C VAL A 1062 3.89 31.83 11.42
N TYR A 1063 4.57 30.69 11.46
CA TYR A 1063 5.58 30.39 12.48
C TYR A 1063 6.67 29.44 11.97
N ASP A 1064 7.65 29.07 12.81
CA ASP A 1064 8.80 28.18 12.50
C ASP A 1064 9.39 28.38 11.09
N GLN A 1065 9.84 29.60 10.79
CA GLN A 1065 10.42 30.01 9.50
C GLN A 1065 9.47 29.93 8.28
N GLY A 1066 8.15 29.88 8.46
CA GLY A 1066 7.17 30.02 7.37
C GLY A 1066 7.24 31.41 6.69
N MET A 1067 7.10 31.47 5.36
CA MET A 1067 7.44 32.65 4.55
C MET A 1067 6.37 33.14 3.56
N GLY A 1068 5.12 32.65 3.63
CA GLY A 1068 4.16 32.79 2.53
C GLY A 1068 3.90 34.21 2.00
N ASP A 1069 3.58 34.30 0.71
CA ASP A 1069 3.14 35.52 0.03
C ASP A 1069 1.62 35.61 0.04
N ILE A 1070 1.07 36.75 0.46
CA ILE A 1070 -0.36 37.05 0.46
C ILE A 1070 -0.57 38.36 -0.30
N ASN A 1071 -1.36 38.34 -1.37
CA ASN A 1071 -1.56 39.50 -2.25
C ASN A 1071 -3.04 39.68 -2.63
N GLN A 1072 -3.53 40.92 -2.61
CA GLN A 1072 -4.92 41.27 -3.01
C GLN A 1072 -6.01 40.51 -2.23
N CYS A 1073 -5.74 40.10 -0.99
CA CYS A 1073 -6.65 39.27 -0.19
C CYS A 1073 -7.53 40.10 0.77
N ARG A 1074 -8.52 39.44 1.38
CA ARG A 1074 -9.27 39.98 2.53
C ARG A 1074 -9.19 39.02 3.71
N ILE A 1075 -8.79 39.51 4.88
CA ILE A 1075 -8.62 38.70 6.11
C ILE A 1075 -9.48 39.31 7.21
N HIS A 1076 -10.68 38.75 7.44
CA HIS A 1076 -11.68 39.45 8.24
C HIS A 1076 -12.58 38.59 9.11
N HIS A 1077 -13.23 39.21 10.11
CA HIS A 1077 -14.22 38.54 10.98
C HIS A 1077 -13.71 37.26 11.68
N ASN A 1078 -12.40 37.04 11.79
CA ASN A 1078 -11.84 35.84 12.45
C ASN A 1078 -11.94 35.95 13.98
N GLY A 1079 -12.00 34.79 14.65
CA GLY A 1079 -12.35 34.64 16.06
C GLY A 1079 -11.27 35.04 17.06
N LEU A 1080 -10.04 35.30 16.58
CA LEU A 1080 -8.95 35.96 17.29
C LEU A 1080 -8.36 37.06 16.38
N THR A 1081 -7.07 37.00 16.06
CA THR A 1081 -6.35 37.92 15.18
C THR A 1081 -6.74 37.79 13.70
N GLY A 1082 -6.54 38.83 12.89
CA GLY A 1082 -6.49 38.68 11.43
C GLY A 1082 -5.25 37.88 11.00
N VAL A 1083 -4.07 38.42 11.26
CA VAL A 1083 -2.76 37.82 10.97
C VAL A 1083 -1.92 37.72 12.25
N ALA A 1084 -1.48 36.52 12.61
CA ALA A 1084 -0.57 36.27 13.72
C ALA A 1084 0.77 35.70 13.23
N VAL A 1085 1.90 36.19 13.74
CA VAL A 1085 3.24 35.74 13.35
C VAL A 1085 4.17 35.60 14.56
N GLU A 1086 4.86 34.46 14.68
CA GLU A 1086 5.87 34.19 15.71
C GLU A 1086 7.04 33.35 15.18
N SER A 1087 8.05 33.07 16.03
CA SER A 1087 9.06 32.02 15.84
C SER A 1087 9.72 32.01 14.46
N GLU A 1088 10.36 33.11 14.08
CA GLU A 1088 11.02 33.33 12.77
C GLU A 1088 10.08 33.31 11.53
N GLY A 1089 8.77 33.18 11.71
CA GLY A 1089 7.79 33.37 10.65
C GLY A 1089 7.92 34.76 10.01
N ASN A 1090 7.81 34.85 8.68
CA ASN A 1090 8.15 36.04 7.92
C ASN A 1090 7.31 36.16 6.61
N PRO A 1091 5.99 36.37 6.69
CA PRO A 1091 5.15 36.51 5.50
C PRO A 1091 5.33 37.88 4.82
N THR A 1092 5.09 37.89 3.51
CA THR A 1092 4.98 39.12 2.71
C THR A 1092 3.52 39.35 2.35
N ILE A 1093 2.92 40.41 2.90
CA ILE A 1093 1.49 40.71 2.76
C ILE A 1093 1.35 42.03 1.98
N THR A 1094 0.61 42.00 0.88
CA THR A 1094 0.52 43.13 -0.05
C THR A 1094 -0.91 43.37 -0.55
N HIS A 1095 -1.29 44.62 -0.80
CA HIS A 1095 -2.61 44.99 -1.37
C HIS A 1095 -3.83 44.39 -0.64
N THR A 1096 -3.69 44.11 0.65
CA THR A 1096 -4.60 43.23 1.41
C THR A 1096 -5.35 44.02 2.48
N HIS A 1097 -6.66 43.74 2.61
CA HIS A 1097 -7.52 44.33 3.64
C HIS A 1097 -7.60 43.40 4.86
N ILE A 1098 -7.39 43.93 6.07
CA ILE A 1098 -7.35 43.14 7.31
C ILE A 1098 -8.27 43.79 8.35
N HIS A 1099 -9.51 43.30 8.48
CA HIS A 1099 -10.57 44.06 9.15
C HIS A 1099 -11.60 43.24 9.94
N ASP A 1100 -12.34 43.88 10.86
CA ASP A 1100 -13.39 43.25 11.67
C ASP A 1100 -12.96 42.00 12.47
N ASN A 1101 -11.66 41.71 12.59
CA ASN A 1101 -11.19 40.56 13.37
C ASN A 1101 -11.39 40.84 14.86
N LYS A 1102 -11.65 39.79 15.65
CA LYS A 1102 -12.11 39.96 17.04
C LYS A 1102 -11.04 40.54 17.97
N GLU A 1103 -9.76 40.28 17.68
CA GLU A 1103 -8.60 40.79 18.43
C GLU A 1103 -7.84 41.82 17.59
N ALA A 1104 -6.51 41.72 17.47
CA ALA A 1104 -5.75 42.65 16.63
C ALA A 1104 -5.92 42.32 15.13
N GLY A 1105 -5.73 43.33 14.26
CA GLY A 1105 -5.65 43.11 12.81
C GLY A 1105 -4.41 42.30 12.47
N VAL A 1106 -3.23 42.79 12.87
CA VAL A 1106 -1.94 42.09 12.74
C VAL A 1106 -1.24 42.04 14.09
N TYR A 1107 -0.66 40.89 14.44
CA TYR A 1107 0.04 40.64 15.70
C TYR A 1107 1.35 39.89 15.44
N VAL A 1108 2.48 40.52 15.76
CA VAL A 1108 3.82 39.98 15.51
C VAL A 1108 4.58 39.93 16.84
N TYR A 1109 4.98 38.74 17.28
CA TYR A 1109 5.56 38.54 18.61
C TYR A 1109 6.58 37.39 18.61
N SER A 1110 7.34 37.20 19.69
CA SER A 1110 8.29 36.08 19.88
C SER A 1110 9.18 35.79 18.64
N GLU A 1111 10.02 36.75 18.25
CA GLU A 1111 10.86 36.67 17.03
C GLU A 1111 10.08 36.49 15.69
N GLY A 1112 8.81 36.86 15.63
CA GLY A 1112 8.09 37.01 14.38
C GLY A 1112 8.60 38.18 13.53
N TYR A 1113 8.60 38.02 12.22
CA TYR A 1113 8.96 39.03 11.23
C TYR A 1113 7.81 39.28 10.24
N GLY A 1114 7.92 40.30 9.40
CA GLY A 1114 7.03 40.40 8.24
C GLY A 1114 7.16 41.69 7.46
N LYS A 1115 6.50 41.73 6.30
CA LYS A 1115 6.30 42.94 5.49
C LYS A 1115 4.82 43.13 5.17
N LEU A 1116 4.29 44.33 5.43
CA LEU A 1116 3.03 44.84 4.87
C LEU A 1116 3.36 45.91 3.82
N GLU A 1117 2.68 45.88 2.67
CA GLU A 1117 2.83 46.90 1.61
C GLU A 1117 1.51 47.19 0.89
N ASN A 1118 1.11 48.46 0.79
CA ASN A 1118 -0.16 48.87 0.18
C ASN A 1118 -1.40 48.21 0.84
N CYS A 1119 -1.37 47.97 2.15
CA CYS A 1119 -2.42 47.28 2.91
C CYS A 1119 -3.29 48.26 3.71
N ASN A 1120 -4.52 47.86 4.04
CA ASN A 1120 -5.41 48.63 4.92
C ASN A 1120 -5.90 47.74 6.08
N VAL A 1121 -5.70 48.18 7.33
CA VAL A 1121 -5.92 47.41 8.56
C VAL A 1121 -6.91 48.15 9.47
N HIS A 1122 -8.21 47.82 9.36
CA HIS A 1122 -9.28 48.66 9.91
C HIS A 1122 -10.32 47.93 10.77
N GLN A 1123 -10.98 48.65 11.68
CA GLN A 1123 -12.18 48.16 12.41
C GLN A 1123 -11.98 46.87 13.25
N ASN A 1124 -10.73 46.51 13.57
CA ASN A 1124 -10.42 45.32 14.38
C ASN A 1124 -10.73 45.54 15.87
N GLY A 1125 -10.98 44.43 16.58
CA GLY A 1125 -11.56 44.41 17.92
C GLY A 1125 -10.63 44.82 19.07
N LEU A 1126 -9.33 44.87 18.85
CA LEU A 1126 -8.32 45.42 19.76
C LEU A 1126 -7.46 46.45 19.02
N HIS A 1127 -6.18 46.14 18.74
CA HIS A 1127 -5.24 47.00 18.03
C HIS A 1127 -5.35 46.83 16.51
N GLY A 1128 -4.96 47.83 15.72
CA GLY A 1128 -4.74 47.61 14.29
C GLY A 1128 -3.54 46.69 14.08
N VAL A 1129 -2.38 47.10 14.59
CA VAL A 1129 -1.12 46.35 14.53
C VAL A 1129 -0.46 46.32 15.91
N GLU A 1130 -0.13 45.13 16.43
CA GLU A 1130 0.66 44.94 17.66
C GLU A 1130 2.00 44.26 17.33
N VAL A 1131 3.12 44.82 17.83
CA VAL A 1131 4.47 44.25 17.66
C VAL A 1131 5.20 44.21 19.02
N LYS A 1132 5.66 43.03 19.45
CA LYS A 1132 6.37 42.88 20.75
C LYS A 1132 7.39 41.75 20.79
N THR A 1133 8.07 41.59 21.93
CA THR A 1133 8.89 40.41 22.27
C THR A 1133 9.85 39.98 21.14
N ALA A 1134 10.82 40.85 20.83
CA ALA A 1134 11.85 40.69 19.79
C ALA A 1134 11.34 40.55 18.32
N ALA A 1135 10.04 40.73 18.06
CA ALA A 1135 9.50 40.78 16.70
C ALA A 1135 9.93 42.03 15.92
N SER A 1136 9.95 41.94 14.58
CA SER A 1136 10.31 43.06 13.70
C SER A 1136 9.41 43.11 12.45
N LEU A 1137 8.55 44.13 12.39
CA LEU A 1137 7.60 44.35 11.30
C LEU A 1137 7.99 45.55 10.44
N ILE A 1138 7.91 45.40 9.12
CA ILE A 1138 8.05 46.48 8.15
C ILE A 1138 6.66 46.79 7.56
N MET A 1139 6.27 48.05 7.55
CA MET A 1139 5.06 48.55 6.89
C MET A 1139 5.45 49.66 5.90
N LYS A 1140 4.98 49.56 4.65
CA LYS A 1140 5.12 50.60 3.63
C LYS A 1140 3.77 50.91 2.98
N CYS A 1141 3.38 52.17 2.85
CA CYS A 1141 2.09 52.56 2.27
C CYS A 1141 0.90 51.84 2.95
N VAL A 1142 0.86 51.80 4.29
CA VAL A 1142 -0.19 51.10 5.04
C VAL A 1142 -1.12 52.09 5.72
N GLU A 1143 -2.42 51.89 5.55
CA GLU A 1143 -3.50 52.63 6.23
C GLU A 1143 -3.97 51.81 7.45
N VAL A 1144 -4.12 52.43 8.63
CA VAL A 1144 -4.52 51.75 9.87
C VAL A 1144 -5.51 52.61 10.66
N ASN A 1145 -6.82 52.30 10.59
CA ASN A 1145 -7.86 53.17 11.17
C ASN A 1145 -9.09 52.46 11.78
N ASP A 1146 -9.94 53.21 12.49
CA ASP A 1146 -11.17 52.72 13.16
C ASP A 1146 -10.98 51.52 14.14
N ASN A 1147 -9.74 51.15 14.50
CA ASN A 1147 -9.46 50.03 15.41
C ASN A 1147 -9.77 50.43 16.88
N LYS A 1148 -10.32 49.51 17.67
CA LYS A 1148 -10.97 49.86 18.97
C LYS A 1148 -10.03 50.34 20.08
N LEU A 1149 -8.77 49.93 20.04
CA LEU A 1149 -7.73 50.40 20.97
C LEU A 1149 -6.74 51.28 20.19
N SER A 1150 -5.48 50.87 20.11
CA SER A 1150 -4.42 51.62 19.44
C SER A 1150 -4.33 51.25 17.96
N GLY A 1151 -4.07 52.22 17.08
CA GLY A 1151 -3.80 51.96 15.66
C GLY A 1151 -2.56 51.07 15.52
N VAL A 1152 -1.42 51.55 15.99
CA VAL A 1152 -0.17 50.78 16.07
C VAL A 1152 0.36 50.77 17.51
N TYR A 1153 0.62 49.58 18.05
CA TYR A 1153 1.16 49.37 19.40
C TYR A 1153 2.48 48.58 19.35
N VAL A 1154 3.60 49.22 19.71
CA VAL A 1154 4.93 48.59 19.74
C VAL A 1154 5.48 48.59 21.16
N HIS A 1155 5.75 47.41 21.73
CA HIS A 1155 6.13 47.28 23.15
C HIS A 1155 7.09 46.12 23.44
N ASP A 1156 7.45 45.93 24.72
CA ASP A 1156 8.56 45.10 25.19
C ASP A 1156 9.90 45.40 24.49
N THR A 1157 10.23 44.61 23.47
CA THR A 1157 11.42 44.65 22.63
C THR A 1157 11.06 44.46 21.15
N GLY A 1158 9.79 44.64 20.78
CA GLY A 1158 9.35 44.66 19.39
C GLY A 1158 9.85 45.89 18.65
N VAL A 1159 10.01 45.78 17.32
CA VAL A 1159 10.50 46.85 16.45
C VAL A 1159 9.56 47.04 15.27
N GLY A 1160 9.10 48.27 15.06
CA GLY A 1160 8.37 48.68 13.85
C GLY A 1160 9.26 49.51 12.93
N LYS A 1161 9.09 49.35 11.61
CA LYS A 1161 9.59 50.28 10.60
C LYS A 1161 8.43 50.69 9.71
N PHE A 1162 8.16 51.99 9.63
CA PHE A 1162 6.99 52.54 8.94
C PHE A 1162 7.47 53.55 7.89
N GLU A 1163 6.94 53.44 6.68
CA GLU A 1163 7.28 54.25 5.50
C GLU A 1163 5.98 54.59 4.78
N ASP A 1164 5.70 55.87 4.50
CA ASP A 1164 4.47 56.32 3.82
C ASP A 1164 3.14 55.80 4.45
N CYS A 1165 3.09 55.60 5.78
CA CYS A 1165 1.94 54.98 6.47
C CYS A 1165 1.02 56.02 7.15
N LEU A 1166 -0.30 55.84 7.01
CA LEU A 1166 -1.34 56.64 7.67
C LEU A 1166 -1.94 55.85 8.85
N VAL A 1167 -2.04 56.49 10.01
CA VAL A 1167 -2.65 55.89 11.21
C VAL A 1167 -3.54 56.94 11.88
N ASP A 1168 -4.86 56.74 11.87
CA ASP A 1168 -5.84 57.71 12.32
C ASP A 1168 -7.14 57.08 12.83
N GLY A 1169 -8.00 57.86 13.49
CA GLY A 1169 -9.35 57.44 13.87
C GLY A 1169 -9.43 56.36 14.96
N THR A 1170 -8.37 56.10 15.72
CA THR A 1170 -8.37 55.09 16.81
C THR A 1170 -8.40 55.73 18.20
N ALA A 1171 -8.39 54.93 19.27
CA ALA A 1171 -8.33 55.47 20.64
C ALA A 1171 -6.91 55.94 21.03
N LEU A 1172 -5.86 55.42 20.36
CA LEU A 1172 -4.46 55.80 20.50
C LEU A 1172 -3.71 55.50 19.19
N ASP A 1173 -3.59 56.46 18.27
CA ASP A 1173 -3.11 56.16 16.91
C ASP A 1173 -1.72 55.51 16.89
N LEU A 1174 -0.76 56.06 17.64
CA LEU A 1174 0.53 55.41 17.90
C LEU A 1174 0.79 55.27 19.40
N GLN A 1175 1.07 54.04 19.85
CA GLN A 1175 1.43 53.73 21.23
C GLN A 1175 2.78 53.02 21.26
N MET A 1176 3.73 53.57 22.02
CA MET A 1176 5.04 52.96 22.28
C MET A 1176 5.36 53.01 23.78
N THR A 1177 6.07 52.00 24.30
CA THR A 1177 6.55 51.98 25.70
C THR A 1177 8.03 52.36 25.80
N ASP A 1178 8.43 52.97 26.92
CA ASP A 1178 9.60 53.86 27.10
C ASP A 1178 11.01 53.42 26.61
N ASN A 1179 11.21 52.17 26.18
CA ASN A 1179 12.47 51.74 25.56
C ASN A 1179 12.56 52.04 24.05
N ASN A 1180 11.43 52.36 23.39
CA ASN A 1180 11.31 52.49 21.92
C ASN A 1180 11.04 53.94 21.45
N VAL A 1181 11.57 54.95 22.14
CA VAL A 1181 11.45 56.35 21.69
C VAL A 1181 12.24 56.54 20.37
N PRO A 1182 11.64 57.09 19.30
CA PRO A 1182 12.37 57.35 18.06
C PRO A 1182 13.51 58.36 18.24
N GLU A 1183 14.65 58.13 17.58
CA GLU A 1183 15.61 59.22 17.32
C GLU A 1183 14.93 60.23 16.39
N GLN A 1184 14.59 61.41 16.92
CA GLN A 1184 14.00 62.50 16.13
C GLN A 1184 15.05 63.13 15.21
N GLU A 1185 15.19 62.62 13.99
CA GLU A 1185 15.68 63.46 12.89
C GLU A 1185 14.63 64.55 12.63
N GLN A 1186 15.02 65.82 12.82
CA GLN A 1186 14.15 66.96 12.58
C GLN A 1186 14.03 67.22 11.07
N ASN A 1187 12.98 66.66 10.46
CA ASN A 1187 12.29 67.29 9.35
C ASN A 1187 10.80 67.42 9.70
N THR A 1188 10.19 68.49 9.23
CA THR A 1188 8.80 68.85 9.51
C THR A 1188 7.96 68.77 8.24
N ASP A 1189 6.67 68.57 8.47
CA ASP A 1189 5.53 68.61 7.55
C ASP A 1189 5.31 67.36 6.67
N GLU A 1190 4.02 66.98 6.64
CA GLU A 1190 3.36 65.81 5.98
C GLU A 1190 3.78 64.41 6.45
#